data_AF-A0A937PVK6-F1
#
_entry.id   AF-A0A937PVK6-F1
#
_cell.length_a   1.000
_cell.length_b   1.000
_cell.length_c   1.000
_cell.angle_alpha   90.00
_cell.angle_beta   90.00
_cell.angle_gamma   90.00
#
_symmetry.space_group_name_H-M   'P 1'
#
loop_
_entity.id
_entity.type
_entity.pdbx_description
1 polymer ?
#
loop_
_entity_poly.entity_id
_entity_poly.type
_entity_poly.pdbx_seq_one_letter_code
_entity_poly.pdbx_strand_id
1 'polypeptide(L)'
;MAGSSQAAIASGGVLARAGRWRRPMVLGAVGVALAAGVAVWAGLDASGPAESITGETSVAARDRLVVTIAESGEIESKRSVDIRCEVEGKSTIIWVIEEGTVVQKGDKLVELDAADLEENTRTQDMKYKTAKAAFDKAEKAYLIQQSTRESLLATADMDVKFSLLDLQKYLGTQLADHVIANEGRVTFADLVARDDLGGEALQELSKLESQIDLAGEELQRAEDKVVWTQRLFDRGYVTGSELKADELATKRRQAELDQAKTALDLFRRYTFPKQAEKYYRDSLEFKREYGRVDARTQSELDSAKATLDNNRDSLDLEEERLTKVRDQLTKTTITAPQAGMVVYETESSRYRDAPPMEVGSTVFHQQTLIKLPDMSEMNVDVKLHESVVKQASLGAPAFITVEALTKQRLTGKVTKIGVMPDRQHWFMNPDVKTYSTEITLDHTPEGLKPGMSAQAEILVATRDAALQVPIAAVHVDKGFQVVYAKTSAGVETRRVEVGLSNDQSVEITSGLAEGEEVYLYKPSDAPELAVSDEEMKTRQTFDEATARMPAAETPQPGEAAPAAGPDLRNLTPEQTRAMRERLEQMPAAEREAMLKRFREAMQDGGPGRPGGEKPGAGQGGAGSGRDPAARGERAGRQPGGGGGPP
;
A
#
# COMPACT_ATOMS: atom_id res chain seq x y z
N MET A 1 55.50 38.13 -53.67
CA MET A 1 54.13 38.31 -53.14
C MET A 1 54.05 37.50 -51.85
N ALA A 2 54.74 37.84 -50.74
CA ALA A 2 54.82 39.11 -50.00
C ALA A 2 53.40 39.57 -49.59
N GLY A 3 52.91 39.40 -48.35
CA GLY A 3 53.55 38.95 -47.12
C GLY A 3 53.94 40.13 -46.22
N SER A 4 53.27 40.21 -45.08
CA SER A 4 53.67 40.88 -43.82
C SER A 4 53.75 42.41 -43.78
N SER A 5 53.51 42.95 -42.57
CA SER A 5 53.81 44.32 -42.15
C SER A 5 52.96 45.38 -42.85
N GLN A 6 52.64 46.54 -42.33
CA GLN A 6 53.15 47.44 -41.29
C GLN A 6 52.10 48.58 -41.25
N ALA A 7 52.08 49.63 -40.45
CA ALA A 7 52.99 50.35 -39.58
C ALA A 7 52.08 51.41 -38.91
N ALA A 8 52.30 51.76 -37.64
CA ALA A 8 52.98 52.98 -37.20
C ALA A 8 52.33 54.28 -37.73
N ILE A 9 52.13 55.31 -36.91
CA ILE A 9 53.13 56.38 -36.73
C ILE A 9 52.62 57.40 -35.68
N ALA A 10 53.53 57.77 -34.76
CA ALA A 10 53.75 59.08 -34.13
C ALA A 10 52.62 59.72 -33.26
N SER A 11 52.88 60.55 -32.25
CA SER A 11 54.10 61.22 -31.75
C SER A 11 53.74 61.94 -30.45
N GLY A 12 54.70 61.98 -29.51
CA GLY A 12 54.95 63.11 -28.58
C GLY A 12 53.92 63.30 -27.45
N GLY A 13 54.27 63.33 -26.17
CA GLY A 13 55.54 63.35 -25.47
C GLY A 13 55.34 64.00 -24.10
N VAL A 14 56.35 63.87 -23.21
CA VAL A 14 56.72 64.84 -22.14
C VAL A 14 55.77 64.76 -20.92
N LEU A 15 56.10 64.36 -19.68
CA LEU A 15 57.24 64.39 -18.72
C LEU A 15 56.81 63.52 -17.51
N ALA A 16 57.56 63.11 -16.49
CA ALA A 16 58.98 62.96 -16.19
C ALA A 16 59.09 62.36 -14.76
N ARG A 17 60.16 61.58 -14.57
CA ARG A 17 61.00 61.47 -13.36
C ARG A 17 60.37 61.06 -12.01
N ALA A 18 60.64 59.79 -11.69
CA ALA A 18 61.22 59.42 -10.41
C ALA A 18 62.62 60.07 -10.24
N GLY A 19 62.93 60.57 -9.05
CA GLY A 19 64.24 61.16 -8.76
C GLY A 19 64.35 61.89 -7.43
N ARG A 20 64.53 61.12 -6.35
CA ARG A 20 65.41 61.33 -5.19
C ARG A 20 66.00 62.75 -5.01
N TRP A 21 65.64 63.41 -3.89
CA TRP A 21 66.40 64.51 -3.28
C TRP A 21 67.13 64.02 -2.03
N ARG A 22 68.47 64.08 -2.06
CA ARG A 22 69.33 64.32 -0.89
C ARG A 22 70.06 65.63 -1.11
N ARG A 23 70.25 66.40 -0.05
CA ARG A 23 71.17 67.54 0.08
C ARG A 23 71.71 67.61 1.53
N PRO A 24 72.88 68.25 1.78
CA PRO A 24 74.09 67.52 2.19
C PRO A 24 74.91 68.17 3.34
N MET A 25 75.93 67.46 3.86
CA MET A 25 77.28 67.95 4.27
C MET A 25 78.12 66.74 4.76
N VAL A 26 79.20 66.29 4.09
CA VAL A 26 80.63 66.71 4.21
C VAL A 26 81.23 66.19 5.56
N LEU A 27 82.33 65.42 5.69
CA LEU A 27 83.57 65.20 4.92
C LEU A 27 84.33 63.95 5.47
N GLY A 28 85.09 63.26 4.60
CA GLY A 28 86.39 62.60 4.89
C GLY A 28 86.37 61.11 5.27
N ALA A 29 87.28 60.23 4.84
CA ALA A 29 88.32 60.23 3.82
C ALA A 29 88.74 58.74 3.62
N VAL A 30 89.04 58.34 2.40
CA VAL A 30 89.57 57.02 2.01
C VAL A 30 91.09 57.08 1.98
N GLY A 31 91.79 56.00 2.33
CA GLY A 31 93.21 55.86 2.02
C GLY A 31 93.84 54.56 2.54
N VAL A 32 93.87 53.54 1.68
CA VAL A 32 94.49 52.23 1.90
C VAL A 32 95.99 52.27 1.55
N ALA A 33 96.75 51.38 2.23
CA ALA A 33 98.07 50.82 1.88
C ALA A 33 99.31 51.42 2.55
N LEU A 34 99.96 50.64 3.44
CA LEU A 34 101.18 49.90 3.08
C LEU A 34 101.64 48.95 4.21
N ALA A 35 102.36 47.92 3.77
CA ALA A 35 102.74 46.70 4.46
C ALA A 35 103.83 46.85 5.56
N ALA A 36 103.87 45.81 6.40
CA ALA A 36 105.05 45.15 6.96
C ALA A 36 105.78 45.74 8.19
N GLY A 37 105.44 45.15 9.35
CA GLY A 37 106.32 44.68 10.42
C GLY A 37 105.45 43.82 11.36
N VAL A 38 105.43 42.48 11.38
CA VAL A 38 106.51 41.46 11.54
C VAL A 38 107.38 41.85 12.75
N ALA A 39 107.45 41.12 13.87
CA ALA A 39 106.99 39.78 14.23
C ALA A 39 107.29 39.52 15.73
N VAL A 40 106.69 38.42 16.26
CA VAL A 40 107.27 37.50 17.28
C VAL A 40 107.19 37.95 18.76
N TRP A 41 106.64 37.20 19.73
CA TRP A 41 106.60 35.74 19.98
C TRP A 41 105.47 35.42 21.01
N ALA A 42 104.51 34.52 20.77
CA ALA A 42 104.52 33.06 20.98
C ALA A 42 104.62 32.57 22.45
N GLY A 43 103.57 31.86 22.91
CA GLY A 43 103.52 31.05 24.13
C GLY A 43 102.14 30.42 24.35
N LEU A 44 101.99 29.12 24.02
CA LEU A 44 100.79 28.27 24.15
C LEU A 44 100.23 28.21 25.59
N ASP A 45 98.90 28.11 25.73
CA ASP A 45 98.28 26.99 26.48
C ASP A 45 96.81 26.74 26.11
N ALA A 46 96.40 25.49 26.29
CA ALA A 46 95.21 24.84 25.74
C ALA A 46 93.88 25.10 26.46
N SER A 47 92.78 25.27 25.70
CA SER A 47 91.43 24.68 25.90
C SER A 47 90.40 25.48 25.08
N GLY A 48 89.75 24.86 24.09
CA GLY A 48 88.66 25.49 23.34
C GLY A 48 87.31 25.42 24.08
N PRO A 49 86.40 26.38 23.88
CA PRO A 49 84.98 26.19 24.17
C PRO A 49 84.20 25.81 22.90
N ALA A 50 83.21 24.95 23.13
CA ALA A 50 82.38 24.24 22.15
C ALA A 50 81.56 25.15 21.20
N GLU A 51 81.39 24.68 19.97
CA GLU A 51 80.41 25.21 19.02
C GLU A 51 78.99 25.10 19.60
N SER A 52 78.25 26.21 19.61
CA SER A 52 76.84 26.24 20.01
C SER A 52 75.96 25.75 18.87
N ILE A 53 75.27 24.62 19.07
CA ILE A 53 74.28 24.07 18.16
C ILE A 53 73.08 25.05 18.04
N THR A 54 72.96 25.72 16.89
CA THR A 54 71.82 26.59 16.58
C THR A 54 70.67 25.76 15.99
N GLY A 55 69.67 25.47 16.82
CA GLY A 55 68.38 24.94 16.38
C GLY A 55 67.24 25.71 17.05
N GLU A 56 66.13 25.90 16.34
CA GLU A 56 64.92 26.46 16.94
C GLU A 56 64.37 25.50 18.00
N THR A 57 64.15 26.05 19.20
CA THR A 57 63.68 25.31 20.37
C THR A 57 62.31 25.83 20.80
N SER A 58 61.50 24.95 21.38
CA SER A 58 60.20 25.26 21.95
C SER A 58 60.16 24.72 23.38
N VAL A 59 59.50 25.44 24.29
CA VAL A 59 59.39 25.02 25.68
C VAL A 59 58.16 24.14 25.85
N ALA A 60 58.33 22.98 26.49
CA ALA A 60 57.21 22.14 26.89
C ALA A 60 56.41 22.83 28.01
N ALA A 61 55.23 23.32 27.67
CA ALA A 61 54.36 24.04 28.59
C ALA A 61 53.09 23.25 28.85
N ARG A 62 52.56 23.34 30.07
CA ARG A 62 51.20 22.90 30.35
C ARG A 62 50.22 23.96 29.90
N ASP A 63 49.32 23.57 29.02
CA ASP A 63 48.24 24.44 28.56
C ASP A 63 46.99 23.60 28.27
N ARG A 64 45.89 24.29 27.96
CA ARG A 64 44.64 23.67 27.55
C ARG A 64 44.77 23.13 26.13
N LEU A 65 44.88 21.81 26.01
CA LEU A 65 44.84 21.11 24.72
C LEU A 65 43.39 20.85 24.33
N VAL A 66 42.98 21.43 23.20
CA VAL A 66 41.66 21.22 22.58
C VAL A 66 41.89 20.43 21.30
N VAL A 67 41.24 19.27 21.19
CA VAL A 67 41.27 18.42 19.98
C VAL A 67 39.92 18.55 19.28
N THR A 68 39.95 19.05 18.05
CA THR A 68 38.77 19.23 17.20
C THR A 68 38.97 18.52 15.87
N ILE A 69 37.90 17.94 15.33
CA ILE A 69 37.86 17.43 13.96
C ILE A 69 37.10 18.45 13.12
N ALA A 70 37.75 19.05 12.13
CA ALA A 70 37.15 20.01 11.23
C ALA A 70 36.84 19.33 9.89
N GLU A 71 35.55 19.20 9.57
CA GLU A 71 35.08 18.58 8.33
C GLU A 71 33.99 19.44 7.69
N SER A 72 33.91 19.38 6.36
CA SER A 72 32.86 20.05 5.60
C SER A 72 31.59 19.20 5.60
N GLY A 73 30.43 19.85 5.71
CA GLY A 73 29.12 19.24 5.59
C GLY A 73 28.12 20.14 4.89
N GLU A 74 26.90 19.64 4.79
CA GLU A 74 25.76 20.32 4.19
C GLU A 74 24.63 20.45 5.21
N ILE A 75 23.95 21.59 5.20
CA ILE A 75 22.80 21.83 6.07
C ILE A 75 21.57 21.14 5.47
N GLU A 76 20.95 20.25 6.23
CA GLU A 76 19.71 19.59 5.87
C GLU A 76 18.62 19.84 6.92
N SER A 77 17.36 19.77 6.51
CA SER A 77 16.28 19.73 7.50
C SER A 77 16.21 18.35 8.14
N LYS A 78 15.99 18.30 9.45
CA LYS A 78 15.79 17.04 10.16
C LYS A 78 14.52 16.31 9.74
N ARG A 79 13.52 17.05 9.25
CA ARG A 79 12.23 16.50 8.81
C ARG A 79 11.83 17.13 7.48
N SER A 80 11.94 16.36 6.42
CA SER A 80 11.41 16.73 5.10
C SER A 80 10.26 15.80 4.74
N VAL A 81 9.19 16.36 4.17
CA VAL A 81 8.08 15.60 3.59
C VAL A 81 8.08 15.82 2.08
N ASP A 82 8.10 14.72 1.34
CA ASP A 82 7.98 14.72 -0.11
C ASP A 82 6.50 14.75 -0.50
N ILE A 83 6.10 15.78 -1.21
CA ILE A 83 4.75 15.96 -1.77
C ILE A 83 4.74 15.37 -3.17
N ARG A 84 3.92 14.33 -3.35
CA ARG A 84 3.81 13.59 -4.60
C ARG A 84 2.46 13.81 -5.26
N CYS A 85 2.41 13.64 -6.58
CA CYS A 85 1.16 13.60 -7.32
C CYS A 85 0.40 12.30 -6.99
N GLU A 86 -0.77 12.41 -6.35
CA GLU A 86 -1.64 11.27 -6.06
C GLU A 86 -2.69 11.00 -7.15
N VAL A 87 -2.87 11.93 -8.09
CA VAL A 87 -3.84 11.79 -9.18
C VAL A 87 -3.41 10.66 -10.12
N GLU A 88 -4.32 9.77 -10.45
CA GLU A 88 -4.07 8.66 -11.39
C GLU A 88 -3.91 9.19 -12.82
N GLY A 89 -2.86 8.76 -13.52
CA GLY A 89 -2.63 9.11 -14.93
C GLY A 89 -1.67 10.28 -15.11
N LYS A 90 -2.01 11.17 -16.04
CA LYS A 90 -1.25 12.39 -16.37
C LYS A 90 -2.14 13.61 -16.12
N SER A 91 -1.58 14.65 -15.51
CA SER A 91 -2.29 15.91 -15.26
C SER A 91 -1.37 17.08 -15.58
N THR A 92 -1.96 18.23 -15.91
CA THR A 92 -1.20 19.46 -16.20
C THR A 92 -1.28 20.39 -15.00
N ILE A 93 -0.20 21.07 -14.66
CA ILE A 93 -0.20 22.05 -13.58
C ILE A 93 -0.85 23.35 -14.07
N ILE A 94 -1.94 23.79 -13.42
CA ILE A 94 -2.56 25.10 -13.68
C ILE A 94 -1.92 26.18 -12.81
N TRP A 95 -1.58 25.83 -11.57
CA TRP A 95 -1.00 26.76 -10.62
C TRP A 95 -0.05 26.03 -9.67
N VAL A 96 1.07 26.65 -9.36
CA VAL A 96 2.04 26.17 -8.38
C VAL A 96 2.54 27.35 -7.55
N ILE A 97 2.75 27.12 -6.25
CA ILE A 97 3.28 28.11 -5.32
C ILE A 97 4.77 28.37 -5.59
N GLU A 98 5.18 29.64 -5.54
CA GLU A 98 6.57 30.03 -5.82
C GLU A 98 7.59 29.33 -4.90
N GLU A 99 8.70 28.89 -5.50
CA GLU A 99 9.81 28.26 -4.79
C GLU A 99 10.44 29.21 -3.75
N GLY A 100 10.81 28.67 -2.59
CA GLY A 100 11.36 29.43 -1.47
C GLY A 100 10.30 30.07 -0.57
N THR A 101 9.01 29.95 -0.90
CA THR A 101 7.91 30.43 -0.05
C THR A 101 7.77 29.55 1.19
N VAL A 102 7.55 30.17 2.36
CA VAL A 102 7.25 29.46 3.61
C VAL A 102 5.74 29.25 3.71
N VAL A 103 5.32 27.99 3.85
CA VAL A 103 3.91 27.58 3.94
C VAL A 103 3.56 27.04 5.32
N GLN A 104 2.29 27.15 5.68
CA GLN A 104 1.70 26.49 6.85
C GLN A 104 0.92 25.25 6.42
N LYS A 105 0.61 24.40 7.41
CA LYS A 105 -0.23 23.22 7.20
C LYS A 105 -1.61 23.63 6.65
N GLY A 106 -1.99 23.05 5.52
CA GLY A 106 -3.25 23.29 4.82
C GLY A 106 -3.15 24.29 3.67
N ASP A 107 -2.02 24.99 3.53
CA ASP A 107 -1.83 25.92 2.41
C ASP A 107 -1.79 25.18 1.08
N LYS A 108 -2.35 25.80 0.04
CA LYS A 108 -2.39 25.25 -1.31
C LYS A 108 -0.99 25.33 -1.93
N LEU A 109 -0.53 24.21 -2.48
CA LEU A 109 0.79 24.10 -3.10
C LEU A 109 0.71 24.00 -4.62
N VAL A 110 -0.14 23.09 -5.09
CA VAL A 110 -0.28 22.79 -6.52
C VAL A 110 -1.75 22.64 -6.85
N GLU A 111 -2.16 23.20 -7.97
CA GLU A 111 -3.44 22.95 -8.62
C GLU A 111 -3.20 22.27 -9.95
N LEU A 112 -3.75 21.07 -10.07
CA LEU A 112 -3.74 20.30 -11.31
C LEU A 112 -5.02 20.58 -12.12
N ASP A 113 -4.93 20.43 -13.42
CA ASP A 113 -6.08 20.51 -14.32
C ASP A 113 -7.12 19.44 -13.98
N ALA A 114 -8.30 19.94 -13.59
CA ALA A 114 -9.41 19.13 -13.15
C ALA A 114 -10.48 18.97 -14.23
N ALA A 115 -10.39 19.64 -15.39
CA ALA A 115 -11.46 19.67 -16.38
C ALA A 115 -11.92 18.27 -16.84
N ASP A 116 -10.98 17.37 -17.10
CA ASP A 116 -11.26 15.99 -17.48
C ASP A 116 -11.91 15.20 -16.32
N LEU A 117 -11.46 15.43 -15.08
CA LEU A 117 -12.00 14.77 -13.89
C LEU A 117 -13.38 15.30 -13.51
N GLU A 118 -13.65 16.59 -13.73
CA GLU A 118 -14.96 17.21 -13.52
C GLU A 118 -15.98 16.66 -14.52
N GLU A 119 -15.64 16.57 -15.81
CA GLU A 119 -16.56 16.00 -16.81
C GLU A 119 -16.77 14.50 -16.59
N ASN A 120 -15.72 13.77 -16.18
CA ASN A 120 -15.87 12.38 -15.75
C ASN A 120 -16.76 12.26 -14.51
N THR A 121 -16.59 13.12 -13.51
CA THR A 121 -17.45 13.15 -12.31
C THR A 121 -18.90 13.41 -12.70
N ARG A 122 -19.15 14.38 -13.58
CA ARG A 122 -20.49 14.70 -14.08
C ARG A 122 -21.10 13.52 -14.82
N THR A 123 -20.34 12.86 -15.68
CA THR A 123 -20.78 11.68 -16.43
C THR A 123 -21.10 10.50 -15.51
N GLN A 124 -20.24 10.23 -14.51
CA GLN A 124 -20.49 9.17 -13.53
C GLN A 124 -21.64 9.51 -12.58
N ASP A 125 -21.81 10.77 -12.18
CA ASP A 125 -22.95 11.21 -11.36
C ASP A 125 -24.27 11.01 -12.11
N MET A 126 -24.29 11.28 -13.41
CA MET A 126 -25.44 10.97 -14.27
C MET A 126 -25.72 9.47 -14.31
N LYS A 127 -24.69 8.62 -14.45
CA LYS A 127 -24.85 7.16 -14.43
C LYS A 127 -25.37 6.65 -13.08
N TYR A 128 -24.80 7.11 -11.97
CA TYR A 128 -25.29 6.83 -10.63
C TYR A 128 -26.77 7.23 -10.49
N LYS A 129 -27.16 8.43 -10.93
CA LYS A 129 -28.56 8.87 -10.91
C LYS A 129 -29.48 7.98 -11.73
N THR A 130 -29.02 7.53 -12.92
CA THR A 130 -29.81 6.60 -13.74
C THR A 130 -29.94 5.22 -13.10
N ALA A 131 -28.87 4.69 -12.51
CA ALA A 131 -28.88 3.42 -11.79
C ALA A 131 -29.78 3.50 -10.55
N LYS A 132 -29.69 4.59 -9.79
CA LYS A 132 -30.55 4.86 -8.63
C LYS A 132 -32.03 4.91 -9.02
N ALA A 133 -32.36 5.63 -10.09
CA ALA A 133 -33.74 5.66 -10.59
C ALA A 133 -34.24 4.27 -11.04
N ALA A 134 -33.35 3.43 -11.60
CA ALA A 134 -33.68 2.06 -11.96
C ALA A 134 -33.90 1.18 -10.71
N PHE A 135 -33.05 1.31 -9.68
CA PHE A 135 -33.24 0.67 -8.38
C PHE A 135 -34.55 1.08 -7.73
N ASP A 136 -34.83 2.37 -7.60
CA ASP A 136 -36.07 2.88 -7.00
C ASP A 136 -37.32 2.37 -7.74
N LYS A 137 -37.24 2.25 -9.08
CA LYS A 137 -38.31 1.67 -9.90
C LYS A 137 -38.48 0.18 -9.62
N ALA A 138 -37.39 -0.58 -9.53
CA ALA A 138 -37.42 -2.01 -9.23
C ALA A 138 -37.93 -2.28 -7.81
N GLU A 139 -37.55 -1.45 -6.84
CA GLU A 139 -38.01 -1.54 -5.46
C GLU A 139 -39.52 -1.35 -5.38
N LYS A 140 -40.05 -0.29 -6.01
CA LYS A 140 -41.50 -0.07 -6.10
C LYS A 140 -42.21 -1.22 -6.81
N ALA A 141 -41.64 -1.77 -7.88
CA ALA A 141 -42.21 -2.92 -8.57
C ALA A 141 -42.26 -4.17 -7.69
N TYR A 142 -41.21 -4.44 -6.90
CA TYR A 142 -41.19 -5.53 -5.92
C TYR A 142 -42.27 -5.34 -4.84
N LEU A 143 -42.40 -4.13 -4.28
CA LEU A 143 -43.42 -3.82 -3.26
C LEU A 143 -44.85 -3.97 -3.82
N ILE A 144 -45.09 -3.52 -5.05
CA ILE A 144 -46.37 -3.71 -5.74
C ILE A 144 -46.67 -5.22 -5.88
N GLN A 145 -45.67 -6.01 -6.28
CA GLN A 145 -45.84 -7.46 -6.43
C GLN A 145 -46.11 -8.15 -5.09
N GLN A 146 -45.44 -7.72 -4.02
CA GLN A 146 -45.67 -8.23 -2.67
C GLN A 146 -47.11 -7.94 -2.21
N SER A 147 -47.57 -6.70 -2.36
CA SER A 147 -48.95 -6.31 -2.01
C SER A 147 -49.99 -7.04 -2.88
N THR A 148 -49.71 -7.19 -4.17
CA THR A 148 -50.59 -7.93 -5.10
C THR A 148 -50.70 -9.41 -4.70
N ARG A 149 -49.57 -10.04 -4.35
CA ARG A 149 -49.54 -11.42 -3.84
C ARG A 149 -50.39 -11.56 -2.58
N GLU A 150 -50.22 -10.67 -1.62
CA GLU A 150 -51.00 -10.68 -0.38
C GLU A 150 -52.52 -10.55 -0.65
N SER A 151 -52.92 -9.58 -1.48
CA SER A 151 -54.33 -9.38 -1.84
C SER A 151 -54.93 -10.58 -2.57
N LEU A 152 -54.20 -11.19 -3.50
CA LEU A 152 -54.67 -12.34 -4.26
C LEU A 152 -54.76 -13.59 -3.39
N LEU A 153 -53.78 -13.83 -2.52
CA LEU A 153 -53.82 -14.96 -1.58
C LEU A 153 -54.94 -14.80 -0.56
N ALA A 154 -55.17 -13.60 -0.05
CA ALA A 154 -56.28 -13.34 0.86
C ALA A 154 -57.63 -13.62 0.18
N THR A 155 -57.79 -13.24 -1.09
CA THR A 155 -59.02 -13.53 -1.85
C THR A 155 -59.20 -15.04 -2.04
N ALA A 156 -58.16 -15.73 -2.50
CA ALA A 156 -58.21 -17.17 -2.71
C ALA A 156 -58.44 -17.96 -1.40
N ASP A 157 -57.85 -17.52 -0.28
CA ASP A 157 -58.06 -18.10 1.05
C ASP A 157 -59.51 -17.95 1.51
N MET A 158 -60.13 -16.79 1.27
CA MET A 158 -61.55 -16.58 1.55
C MET A 158 -62.44 -17.50 0.72
N ASP A 159 -62.13 -17.72 -0.56
CA ASP A 159 -62.88 -18.66 -1.41
C ASP A 159 -62.77 -20.11 -0.91
N VAL A 160 -61.56 -20.54 -0.47
CA VAL A 160 -61.39 -21.85 0.19
C VAL A 160 -62.24 -21.92 1.46
N LYS A 161 -62.23 -20.87 2.27
CA LYS A 161 -62.98 -20.84 3.52
C LYS A 161 -64.49 -20.87 3.28
N PHE A 162 -65.01 -20.11 2.32
CA PHE A 162 -66.44 -20.10 2.01
C PHE A 162 -66.92 -21.45 1.45
N SER A 163 -66.14 -22.07 0.55
CA SER A 163 -66.49 -23.40 0.03
C SER A 163 -66.46 -24.49 1.11
N LEU A 164 -65.53 -24.41 2.08
CA LEU A 164 -65.54 -25.30 3.25
C LEU A 164 -66.74 -25.05 4.17
N LEU A 165 -67.11 -23.78 4.38
CA LEU A 165 -68.31 -23.43 5.17
C LEU A 165 -69.58 -23.93 4.51
N ASP A 166 -69.69 -23.89 3.17
CA ASP A 166 -70.84 -24.44 2.45
C ASP A 166 -70.95 -25.96 2.66
N LEU A 167 -69.82 -26.69 2.62
CA LEU A 167 -69.79 -28.12 2.93
C LEU A 167 -70.20 -28.40 4.38
N GLN A 168 -69.65 -27.66 5.34
CA GLN A 168 -69.99 -27.79 6.77
C GLN A 168 -71.44 -27.41 7.07
N LYS A 169 -71.97 -26.39 6.39
CA LYS A 169 -73.37 -25.97 6.49
C LYS A 169 -74.31 -27.06 5.99
N TYR A 170 -73.92 -27.77 4.93
CA TYR A 170 -74.73 -28.85 4.37
C TYR A 170 -74.68 -30.14 5.19
N LEU A 171 -73.47 -30.65 5.51
CA LEU A 171 -73.27 -31.95 6.19
C LEU A 171 -73.25 -31.88 7.72
N GLY A 172 -73.06 -30.69 8.30
CA GLY A 172 -72.64 -30.52 9.68
C GLY A 172 -71.11 -30.51 9.82
N THR A 173 -70.60 -29.88 10.88
CA THR A 173 -69.15 -29.69 11.09
C THR A 173 -68.40 -31.01 11.25
N GLN A 174 -68.89 -31.90 12.12
CA GLN A 174 -68.22 -33.18 12.44
C GLN A 174 -68.11 -34.09 11.21
N LEU A 175 -69.20 -34.23 10.46
CA LEU A 175 -69.23 -35.10 9.29
C LEU A 175 -68.41 -34.51 8.13
N ALA A 176 -68.50 -33.20 7.90
CA ALA A 176 -67.69 -32.52 6.88
C ALA A 176 -66.18 -32.68 7.17
N ASP A 177 -65.75 -32.48 8.41
CA ASP A 177 -64.35 -32.66 8.80
C ASP A 177 -63.88 -34.11 8.60
N HIS A 178 -64.74 -35.10 8.86
CA HIS A 178 -64.44 -36.51 8.58
C HIS A 178 -64.31 -36.81 7.08
N VAL A 179 -65.14 -36.20 6.23
CA VAL A 179 -65.05 -36.34 4.76
C VAL A 179 -63.75 -35.72 4.25
N ILE A 180 -63.36 -34.55 4.77
CA ILE A 180 -62.11 -33.88 4.43
C ILE A 180 -60.91 -34.72 4.88
N ALA A 181 -60.93 -35.22 6.12
CA ALA A 181 -59.84 -36.02 6.69
C ALA A 181 -59.58 -37.31 5.90
N ASN A 182 -60.63 -37.92 5.34
CA ASN A 182 -60.52 -39.13 4.53
C ASN A 182 -60.31 -38.85 3.03
N GLU A 183 -60.00 -37.61 2.65
CA GLU A 183 -59.78 -37.19 1.25
C GLU A 183 -60.94 -37.57 0.32
N GLY A 184 -62.18 -37.63 0.83
CA GLY A 184 -63.35 -38.00 0.05
C GLY A 184 -63.38 -39.47 -0.38
N ARG A 185 -62.56 -40.35 0.24
CA ARG A 185 -62.66 -41.82 0.08
C ARG A 185 -63.85 -42.41 0.83
N VAL A 186 -64.97 -41.68 0.85
CA VAL A 186 -66.19 -42.06 1.53
C VAL A 186 -67.31 -42.10 0.51
N THR A 187 -68.13 -43.15 0.55
CA THR A 187 -69.31 -43.24 -0.30
C THR A 187 -70.35 -42.24 0.18
N PHE A 188 -70.58 -41.16 -0.58
CA PHE A 188 -71.51 -40.10 -0.18
C PHE A 188 -72.95 -40.60 0.02
N ALA A 189 -73.37 -41.68 -0.65
CA ALA A 189 -74.70 -42.26 -0.45
C ALA A 189 -74.89 -42.84 0.97
N ASP A 190 -73.84 -43.37 1.57
CA ASP A 190 -73.89 -44.02 2.88
C ASP A 190 -73.88 -43.01 4.03
N LEU A 191 -73.48 -41.76 3.75
CA LEU A 191 -73.38 -40.71 4.75
C LEU A 191 -74.73 -40.25 5.29
N VAL A 192 -75.83 -40.45 4.55
CA VAL A 192 -77.18 -40.07 4.99
C VAL A 192 -77.63 -40.83 6.24
N ALA A 193 -77.15 -42.06 6.40
CA ALA A 193 -77.56 -42.95 7.47
C ALA A 193 -76.70 -42.83 8.74
N ARG A 194 -75.73 -41.91 8.77
CA ARG A 194 -74.84 -41.77 9.93
C ARG A 194 -75.43 -40.83 10.98
N ASP A 195 -75.18 -41.16 12.24
CA ASP A 195 -75.66 -40.41 13.41
C ASP A 195 -74.99 -39.04 13.58
N ASP A 196 -73.88 -38.80 12.89
CA ASP A 196 -73.11 -37.54 12.90
C ASP A 196 -73.57 -36.55 11.81
N LEU A 197 -74.60 -36.89 11.04
CA LEU A 197 -75.19 -35.98 10.05
C LEU A 197 -75.83 -34.77 10.73
N GLY A 198 -75.43 -33.57 10.30
CA GLY A 198 -75.97 -32.31 10.79
C GLY A 198 -76.38 -31.36 9.67
N GLY A 199 -76.51 -30.08 10.01
CA GLY A 199 -76.69 -29.00 9.03
C GLY A 199 -78.03 -29.04 8.27
N GLU A 200 -78.02 -28.50 7.06
CA GLU A 200 -79.19 -28.43 6.18
C GLU A 200 -79.70 -29.82 5.76
N ALA A 201 -78.79 -30.78 5.56
CA ALA A 201 -79.17 -32.13 5.16
C ALA A 201 -80.00 -32.83 6.23
N LEU A 202 -79.62 -32.70 7.52
CA LEU A 202 -80.40 -33.25 8.63
C LEU A 202 -81.78 -32.59 8.73
N GLN A 203 -81.85 -31.27 8.56
CA GLN A 203 -83.12 -30.53 8.60
C GLN A 203 -84.08 -30.99 7.49
N GLU A 204 -83.59 -31.15 6.26
CA GLU A 204 -84.41 -31.61 5.15
C GLU A 204 -84.82 -33.07 5.32
N LEU A 205 -83.94 -33.92 5.84
CA LEU A 205 -84.25 -35.31 6.19
C LEU A 205 -85.36 -35.39 7.24
N SER A 206 -85.22 -34.65 8.34
CA SER A 206 -86.22 -34.60 9.43
C SER A 206 -87.57 -34.08 8.94
N LYS A 207 -87.58 -33.10 8.04
CA LYS A 207 -88.80 -32.57 7.41
C LYS A 207 -89.48 -33.61 6.52
N LEU A 208 -88.74 -34.34 5.69
CA LEU A 208 -89.28 -35.40 4.83
C LEU A 208 -89.84 -36.56 5.66
N GLU A 209 -89.15 -36.95 6.75
CA GLU A 209 -89.62 -37.97 7.68
C GLU A 209 -90.90 -37.52 8.41
N SER A 210 -90.94 -36.28 8.90
CA SER A 210 -92.15 -35.72 9.51
C SER A 210 -93.34 -35.69 8.54
N GLN A 211 -93.12 -35.43 7.24
CA GLN A 211 -94.18 -35.50 6.23
C GLN A 211 -94.70 -36.92 6.02
N ILE A 212 -93.83 -37.93 6.06
CA ILE A 212 -94.22 -39.34 5.98
C ILE A 212 -95.05 -39.73 7.20
N ASP A 213 -94.61 -39.33 8.40
CA ASP A 213 -95.32 -39.63 9.64
C ASP A 213 -96.72 -38.99 9.64
N LEU A 214 -96.82 -37.71 9.27
CA LEU A 214 -98.12 -37.01 9.16
C LEU A 214 -99.04 -37.64 8.11
N ALA A 215 -98.51 -37.98 6.93
CA ALA A 215 -99.28 -38.65 5.88
C ALA A 215 -99.72 -40.06 6.31
N GLY A 216 -98.89 -40.76 7.08
CA GLY A 216 -99.21 -42.07 7.67
C GLY A 216 -100.35 -41.98 8.67
N GLU A 217 -100.29 -41.03 9.60
CA GLU A 217 -101.36 -40.76 10.58
C GLU A 217 -102.67 -40.30 9.90
N GLU A 218 -102.57 -39.55 8.80
CA GLU A 218 -103.74 -39.16 7.99
C GLU A 218 -104.37 -40.33 7.25
N LEU A 219 -103.54 -41.22 6.69
CA LEU A 219 -104.00 -42.46 6.07
C LEU A 219 -104.68 -43.36 7.09
N GLN A 220 -104.05 -43.61 8.24
CA GLN A 220 -104.61 -44.47 9.29
C GLN A 220 -105.97 -43.96 9.75
N ARG A 221 -106.12 -42.64 9.96
CA ARG A 221 -107.42 -42.03 10.28
C ARG A 221 -108.46 -42.22 9.18
N ALA A 222 -108.06 -42.15 7.90
CA ALA A 222 -108.95 -42.38 6.77
C ALA A 222 -109.37 -43.85 6.66
N GLU A 223 -108.46 -44.79 6.90
CA GLU A 223 -108.72 -46.23 6.94
C GLU A 223 -109.70 -46.59 8.06
N ASP A 224 -109.45 -46.11 9.27
CA ASP A 224 -110.36 -46.31 10.41
C ASP A 224 -111.77 -45.78 10.11
N LYS A 225 -111.85 -44.61 9.45
CA LYS A 225 -113.13 -44.03 9.03
C LYS A 225 -113.85 -44.92 8.03
N VAL A 226 -113.16 -45.42 6.99
CA VAL A 226 -113.75 -46.36 6.01
C VAL A 226 -114.25 -47.62 6.71
N VAL A 227 -113.49 -48.18 7.66
CA VAL A 227 -113.92 -49.36 8.44
C VAL A 227 -115.23 -49.09 9.18
N TRP A 228 -115.39 -47.91 9.80
CA TRP A 228 -116.63 -47.52 10.45
C TRP A 228 -117.78 -47.24 9.47
N THR A 229 -117.52 -46.52 8.37
CA THR A 229 -118.49 -46.24 7.31
C THR A 229 -119.01 -47.53 6.67
N GLN A 230 -118.13 -48.53 6.46
CA GLN A 230 -118.51 -49.86 5.97
C GLN A 230 -119.47 -50.57 6.93
N ARG A 231 -119.16 -50.60 8.23
CA ARG A 231 -120.04 -51.21 9.25
C ARG A 231 -121.42 -50.54 9.29
N LEU A 232 -121.49 -49.23 9.06
CA LEU A 232 -122.75 -48.48 9.01
C LEU A 232 -123.52 -48.74 7.72
N PHE A 233 -122.82 -48.87 6.58
CA PHE A 233 -123.38 -49.26 5.30
C PHE A 233 -124.01 -50.66 5.35
N ASP A 234 -123.30 -51.64 5.93
CA ASP A 234 -123.79 -53.01 6.11
C ASP A 234 -125.07 -53.09 6.96
N ARG A 235 -125.27 -52.12 7.86
CA ARG A 235 -126.47 -51.97 8.70
C ARG A 235 -127.56 -51.08 8.09
N GLY A 236 -127.32 -50.52 6.89
CA GLY A 236 -128.28 -49.70 6.15
C GLY A 236 -128.39 -48.22 6.57
N TYR A 237 -127.44 -47.70 7.37
CA TYR A 237 -127.48 -46.32 7.89
C TYR A 237 -126.77 -45.28 6.99
N VAL A 238 -126.04 -45.72 5.96
CA VAL A 238 -125.18 -44.88 5.09
C VAL A 238 -125.41 -45.24 3.63
N THR A 239 -125.27 -44.29 2.70
CA THR A 239 -125.42 -44.53 1.26
C THR A 239 -124.15 -45.09 0.61
N GLY A 240 -124.30 -45.84 -0.50
CA GLY A 240 -123.13 -46.36 -1.23
C GLY A 240 -122.23 -45.28 -1.86
N SER A 241 -122.77 -44.07 -2.06
CA SER A 241 -122.00 -42.92 -2.51
C SER A 241 -121.07 -42.38 -1.42
N GLU A 242 -121.51 -42.39 -0.16
CA GLU A 242 -120.69 -41.98 1.00
C GLU A 242 -119.54 -42.95 1.25
N LEU A 243 -119.80 -44.27 1.19
CA LEU A 243 -118.74 -45.28 1.29
C LEU A 243 -117.68 -45.12 0.20
N LYS A 244 -118.08 -44.98 -1.06
CA LYS A 244 -117.15 -44.74 -2.18
C LYS A 244 -116.36 -43.44 -2.05
N ALA A 245 -116.95 -42.40 -1.46
CA ALA A 245 -116.26 -41.14 -1.20
C ALA A 245 -115.15 -41.32 -0.14
N ASP A 246 -115.42 -42.04 0.95
CA ASP A 246 -114.42 -42.34 1.99
C ASP A 246 -113.33 -43.31 1.48
N GLU A 247 -113.69 -44.30 0.65
CA GLU A 247 -112.71 -45.16 -0.05
C GLU A 247 -111.79 -44.36 -0.98
N LEU A 248 -112.35 -43.43 -1.75
CA LEU A 248 -111.57 -42.54 -2.62
C LEU A 248 -110.68 -41.61 -1.79
N ALA A 249 -111.16 -41.11 -0.65
CA ALA A 249 -110.37 -40.30 0.27
C ALA A 249 -109.17 -41.10 0.82
N THR A 250 -109.37 -42.36 1.20
CA THR A 250 -108.29 -43.25 1.66
C THR A 250 -107.26 -43.50 0.55
N LYS A 251 -107.70 -43.77 -0.68
CA LYS A 251 -106.80 -43.90 -1.84
C LYS A 251 -105.99 -42.63 -2.12
N ARG A 252 -106.58 -41.45 -1.90
CA ARG A 252 -105.87 -40.17 -2.00
C ARG A 252 -104.79 -40.04 -0.91
N ARG A 253 -105.11 -40.35 0.34
CA ARG A 253 -104.13 -40.33 1.45
C ARG A 253 -103.01 -41.36 1.25
N GLN A 254 -103.32 -42.53 0.71
CA GLN A 254 -102.32 -43.52 0.34
C GLN A 254 -101.36 -42.96 -0.73
N ALA A 255 -101.89 -42.33 -1.77
CA ALA A 255 -101.06 -41.70 -2.79
C ALA A 255 -100.19 -40.55 -2.23
N GLU A 256 -100.69 -39.78 -1.27
CA GLU A 256 -99.93 -38.74 -0.58
C GLU A 256 -98.78 -39.33 0.26
N LEU A 257 -99.02 -40.44 0.98
CA LEU A 257 -97.98 -41.17 1.70
C LEU A 257 -96.92 -41.74 0.76
N ASP A 258 -97.34 -42.35 -0.35
CA ASP A 258 -96.43 -42.91 -1.35
C ASP A 258 -95.60 -41.81 -2.03
N GLN A 259 -96.19 -40.63 -2.25
CA GLN A 259 -95.48 -39.45 -2.73
C GLN A 259 -94.43 -38.97 -1.72
N ALA A 260 -94.76 -38.90 -0.42
CA ALA A 260 -93.82 -38.52 0.62
C ALA A 260 -92.65 -39.53 0.76
N LYS A 261 -92.95 -40.84 0.72
CA LYS A 261 -91.93 -41.90 0.72
C LYS A 261 -91.01 -41.83 -0.50
N THR A 262 -91.59 -41.59 -1.68
CA THR A 262 -90.82 -41.42 -2.93
C THR A 262 -89.91 -40.19 -2.86
N ALA A 263 -90.38 -39.09 -2.26
CA ALA A 263 -89.57 -37.89 -2.06
C ALA A 263 -88.36 -38.15 -1.15
N LEU A 264 -88.54 -38.90 -0.05
CA LEU A 264 -87.43 -39.31 0.81
C LEU A 264 -86.45 -40.22 0.09
N ASP A 265 -86.93 -41.20 -0.69
CA ASP A 265 -86.06 -42.10 -1.45
C ASP A 265 -85.23 -41.35 -2.51
N LEU A 266 -85.85 -40.42 -3.23
CA LEU A 266 -85.16 -39.54 -4.19
C LEU A 266 -84.09 -38.70 -3.51
N PHE A 267 -84.40 -38.15 -2.33
CA PHE A 267 -83.44 -37.38 -1.55
C PHE A 267 -82.24 -38.21 -1.15
N ARG A 268 -82.46 -39.39 -0.53
CA ARG A 268 -81.40 -40.28 -0.05
C ARG A 268 -80.52 -40.81 -1.17
N ARG A 269 -81.11 -41.21 -2.30
CA ARG A 269 -80.38 -41.84 -3.41
C ARG A 269 -79.65 -40.87 -4.33
N TYR A 270 -80.19 -39.67 -4.52
CA TYR A 270 -79.71 -38.76 -5.56
C TYR A 270 -79.41 -37.36 -5.05
N THR A 271 -80.38 -36.69 -4.42
CA THR A 271 -80.23 -35.28 -4.06
C THR A 271 -79.10 -35.07 -3.08
N PHE A 272 -79.07 -35.87 -2.02
CA PHE A 272 -78.04 -35.78 -0.99
C PHE A 272 -76.63 -36.07 -1.49
N PRO A 273 -76.34 -37.27 -2.06
CA PRO A 273 -74.97 -37.60 -2.45
C PRO A 273 -74.44 -36.65 -3.53
N LYS A 274 -75.31 -36.20 -4.45
CA LYS A 274 -74.95 -35.21 -5.47
C LYS A 274 -74.56 -33.87 -4.86
N GLN A 275 -75.33 -33.37 -3.89
CA GLN A 275 -75.04 -32.08 -3.25
C GLN A 275 -73.78 -32.15 -2.38
N ALA A 276 -73.64 -33.20 -1.57
CA ALA A 276 -72.46 -33.43 -0.74
C ALA A 276 -71.18 -33.55 -1.58
N GLU A 277 -71.22 -34.35 -2.65
CA GLU A 277 -70.07 -34.50 -3.55
C GLU A 277 -69.74 -33.19 -4.27
N LYS A 278 -70.75 -32.42 -4.69
CA LYS A 278 -70.54 -31.11 -5.32
C LYS A 278 -69.78 -30.17 -4.38
N TYR A 279 -70.28 -29.93 -3.16
CA TYR A 279 -69.62 -29.02 -2.22
C TYR A 279 -68.21 -29.48 -1.85
N TYR A 280 -68.00 -30.80 -1.72
CA TYR A 280 -66.67 -31.34 -1.49
C TYR A 280 -65.72 -31.08 -2.68
N ARG A 281 -66.18 -31.34 -3.91
CA ARG A 281 -65.40 -31.06 -5.14
C ARG A 281 -65.08 -29.57 -5.27
N ASP A 282 -66.05 -28.70 -5.02
CA ASP A 282 -65.86 -27.24 -5.04
C ASP A 282 -64.76 -26.85 -4.04
N SER A 283 -64.80 -27.37 -2.79
CA SER A 283 -63.75 -27.11 -1.79
C SER A 283 -62.34 -27.55 -2.23
N LEU A 284 -62.23 -28.68 -2.92
CA LEU A 284 -60.95 -29.16 -3.46
C LEU A 284 -60.46 -28.29 -4.61
N GLU A 285 -61.36 -27.84 -5.48
CA GLU A 285 -61.03 -26.97 -6.60
C GLU A 285 -60.47 -25.63 -6.12
N PHE A 286 -61.15 -24.98 -5.17
CA PHE A 286 -60.68 -23.73 -4.57
C PHE A 286 -59.35 -23.92 -3.84
N LYS A 287 -59.15 -25.03 -3.12
CA LYS A 287 -57.85 -25.37 -2.51
C LYS A 287 -56.73 -25.51 -3.55
N ARG A 288 -57.01 -26.12 -4.70
CA ARG A 288 -56.04 -26.23 -5.81
C ARG A 288 -55.81 -24.90 -6.51
N GLU A 289 -56.83 -24.06 -6.64
CA GLU A 289 -56.70 -22.71 -7.18
C GLU A 289 -55.82 -21.86 -6.27
N TYR A 290 -56.01 -21.91 -4.94
CA TYR A 290 -55.12 -21.26 -3.98
C TYR A 290 -53.66 -21.65 -4.21
N GLY A 291 -53.36 -22.94 -4.33
CA GLY A 291 -51.99 -23.41 -4.61
C GLY A 291 -51.43 -22.91 -5.95
N ARG A 292 -52.29 -22.77 -6.98
CA ARG A 292 -51.89 -22.20 -8.28
C ARG A 292 -51.61 -20.70 -8.18
N VAL A 293 -52.45 -19.95 -7.47
CA VAL A 293 -52.25 -18.50 -7.22
C VAL A 293 -50.99 -18.28 -6.39
N ASP A 294 -50.76 -19.10 -5.36
CA ASP A 294 -49.55 -19.04 -4.54
C ASP A 294 -48.29 -19.28 -5.36
N ALA A 295 -48.21 -20.39 -6.08
CA ALA A 295 -47.04 -20.70 -6.91
C ALA A 295 -46.79 -19.62 -7.98
N ARG A 296 -47.84 -19.13 -8.65
CA ARG A 296 -47.73 -18.07 -9.67
C ARG A 296 -47.18 -16.78 -9.08
N THR A 297 -47.81 -16.28 -8.02
CA THR A 297 -47.44 -14.99 -7.42
C THR A 297 -46.10 -15.05 -6.71
N GLN A 298 -45.70 -16.22 -6.17
CA GLN A 298 -44.37 -16.44 -5.62
C GLN A 298 -43.30 -16.34 -6.72
N SER A 299 -43.50 -17.00 -7.87
CA SER A 299 -42.59 -16.91 -9.00
C SER A 299 -42.43 -15.49 -9.54
N GLU A 300 -43.53 -14.72 -9.59
CA GLU A 300 -43.51 -13.31 -9.98
C GLU A 300 -42.75 -12.44 -8.95
N LEU A 301 -42.95 -12.69 -7.65
CA LEU A 301 -42.24 -12.00 -6.57
C LEU A 301 -40.74 -12.30 -6.62
N ASP A 302 -40.35 -13.56 -6.83
CA ASP A 302 -38.95 -13.97 -6.93
C ASP A 302 -38.27 -13.33 -8.16
N SER A 303 -38.99 -13.22 -9.28
CA SER A 303 -38.49 -12.53 -10.48
C SER A 303 -38.30 -11.02 -10.24
N ALA A 304 -39.25 -10.39 -9.55
CA ALA A 304 -39.15 -8.99 -9.15
C ALA A 304 -38.00 -8.75 -8.18
N LYS A 305 -37.80 -9.67 -7.21
CA LYS A 305 -36.69 -9.62 -6.26
C LYS A 305 -35.33 -9.76 -6.95
N ALA A 306 -35.18 -10.73 -7.85
CA ALA A 306 -33.94 -10.87 -8.64
C ALA A 306 -33.63 -9.61 -9.46
N THR A 307 -34.67 -8.95 -9.99
CA THR A 307 -34.52 -7.68 -10.70
C THR A 307 -34.11 -6.53 -9.77
N LEU A 308 -34.66 -6.48 -8.55
CA LEU A 308 -34.28 -5.52 -7.52
C LEU A 308 -32.81 -5.70 -7.12
N ASP A 309 -32.39 -6.94 -6.83
CA ASP A 309 -31.03 -7.28 -6.43
C ASP A 309 -30.03 -6.92 -7.55
N ASN A 310 -30.32 -7.25 -8.81
CA ASN A 310 -29.46 -6.86 -9.95
C ASN A 310 -29.30 -5.33 -10.09
N ASN A 311 -30.38 -4.56 -9.88
CA ASN A 311 -30.31 -3.10 -9.95
C ASN A 311 -29.62 -2.50 -8.73
N ARG A 312 -29.70 -3.15 -7.57
CA ARG A 312 -28.96 -2.78 -6.37
C ARG A 312 -27.45 -2.94 -6.59
N ASP A 313 -27.02 -4.10 -7.07
CA ASP A 313 -25.60 -4.34 -7.38
C ASP A 313 -25.07 -3.35 -8.44
N SER A 314 -25.91 -3.00 -9.41
CA SER A 314 -25.59 -1.98 -10.42
C SER A 314 -25.47 -0.58 -9.82
N LEU A 315 -26.32 -0.22 -8.86
CA LEU A 315 -26.25 1.05 -8.13
C LEU A 315 -24.98 1.13 -7.29
N ASP A 316 -24.68 0.08 -6.52
CA ASP A 316 -23.51 0.01 -5.65
C ASP A 316 -22.22 0.15 -6.48
N LEU A 317 -22.14 -0.52 -7.63
CA LEU A 317 -21.01 -0.42 -8.56
C LEU A 317 -20.81 1.01 -9.10
N GLU A 318 -21.88 1.69 -9.49
CA GLU A 318 -21.79 3.07 -10.00
C GLU A 318 -21.49 4.07 -8.88
N GLU A 319 -21.93 3.81 -7.65
CA GLU A 319 -21.58 4.60 -6.46
C GLU A 319 -20.09 4.49 -6.11
N GLU A 320 -19.53 3.28 -6.13
CA GLU A 320 -18.09 3.05 -5.93
C GLU A 320 -17.26 3.78 -6.99
N ARG A 321 -17.68 3.70 -8.26
CA ARG A 321 -17.02 4.41 -9.37
C ARG A 321 -17.08 5.92 -9.19
N LEU A 322 -18.24 6.45 -8.80
CA LEU A 322 -18.42 7.87 -8.56
C LEU A 322 -17.56 8.36 -7.39
N THR A 323 -17.49 7.59 -6.31
CA THR A 323 -16.64 7.86 -5.15
C THR A 323 -15.17 7.90 -5.57
N LYS A 324 -14.71 6.90 -6.32
CA LYS A 324 -13.33 6.88 -6.84
C LYS A 324 -13.00 8.13 -7.66
N VAL A 325 -13.89 8.55 -8.57
CA VAL A 325 -13.63 9.74 -9.40
C VAL A 325 -13.68 11.03 -8.57
N ARG A 326 -14.59 11.13 -7.60
CA ARG A 326 -14.64 12.26 -6.65
C ARG A 326 -13.37 12.35 -5.81
N ASP A 327 -12.85 11.23 -5.33
CA ASP A 327 -11.60 11.19 -4.58
C ASP A 327 -10.43 11.66 -5.45
N GLN A 328 -10.36 11.22 -6.70
CA GLN A 328 -9.37 11.72 -7.67
C GLN A 328 -9.50 13.23 -7.92
N LEU A 329 -10.73 13.75 -7.96
CA LEU A 329 -10.98 15.19 -8.09
C LEU A 329 -10.49 15.95 -6.84
N THR A 330 -10.65 15.43 -5.63
CA THR A 330 -10.10 16.10 -4.43
C THR A 330 -8.57 16.14 -4.42
N LYS A 331 -7.92 15.15 -5.05
CA LYS A 331 -6.45 15.04 -5.15
C LYS A 331 -5.84 16.00 -6.18
N THR A 332 -6.63 16.69 -7.00
CA THR A 332 -6.11 17.71 -7.94
C THR A 332 -5.60 18.94 -7.21
N THR A 333 -6.13 19.22 -6.02
CA THR A 333 -5.68 20.30 -5.15
C THR A 333 -4.75 19.74 -4.09
N ILE A 334 -3.46 19.95 -4.27
CA ILE A 334 -2.44 19.46 -3.36
C ILE A 334 -2.17 20.54 -2.30
N THR A 335 -2.29 20.14 -1.03
CA THR A 335 -2.10 21.02 0.13
C THR A 335 -0.92 20.58 0.99
N ALA A 336 -0.39 21.49 1.79
CA ALA A 336 0.76 21.24 2.65
C ALA A 336 0.37 20.41 3.91
N PRO A 337 0.94 19.23 4.15
CA PRO A 337 0.66 18.43 5.34
C PRO A 337 1.32 18.98 6.61
N GLN A 338 2.38 19.79 6.46
CA GLN A 338 3.13 20.44 7.54
C GLN A 338 3.62 21.82 7.09
N ALA A 339 4.06 22.63 8.07
CA ALA A 339 4.75 23.89 7.76
C ALA A 339 6.18 23.61 7.25
N GLY A 340 6.65 24.41 6.29
CA GLY A 340 7.97 24.22 5.70
C GLY A 340 8.24 25.20 4.56
N MET A 341 9.45 25.17 4.02
CA MET A 341 9.79 25.94 2.82
C MET A 341 9.54 25.10 1.57
N VAL A 342 8.93 25.68 0.55
CA VAL A 342 8.71 25.03 -0.74
C VAL A 342 10.05 24.93 -1.48
N VAL A 343 10.50 23.71 -1.74
CA VAL A 343 11.64 23.42 -2.62
C VAL A 343 11.14 22.54 -3.75
N TYR A 344 11.38 22.94 -5.00
CA TYR A 344 10.98 22.11 -6.14
C TYR A 344 11.95 20.96 -6.32
N GLU A 345 11.44 19.74 -6.49
CA GLU A 345 12.31 18.62 -6.84
C GLU A 345 12.62 18.69 -8.34
N THR A 346 13.87 18.97 -8.67
CA THR A 346 14.36 18.78 -10.04
C THR A 346 14.81 17.33 -10.17
N GLU A 347 13.95 16.45 -10.70
CA GLU A 347 14.35 15.09 -11.04
C GLU A 347 15.43 15.13 -12.14
N SER A 348 16.70 14.99 -11.76
CA SER A 348 17.80 14.81 -12.70
C SER A 348 17.80 13.38 -13.25
N SER A 349 16.78 13.03 -14.04
CA SER A 349 16.78 11.77 -14.77
C SER A 349 17.84 11.84 -15.88
N ARG A 350 18.86 10.96 -15.80
CA ARG A 350 20.02 10.84 -16.73
C ARG A 350 19.69 10.73 -18.24
N TYR A 351 18.42 10.70 -18.62
CA TYR A 351 17.95 10.46 -19.99
C TYR A 351 16.90 11.46 -20.49
N ARG A 352 16.48 12.45 -19.69
CA ARG A 352 15.47 13.44 -20.10
C ARG A 352 15.67 14.74 -19.35
N ASP A 353 15.94 15.83 -20.07
CA ASP A 353 15.71 17.20 -19.60
C ASP A 353 14.21 17.32 -19.29
N ALA A 354 13.81 17.00 -18.06
CA ALA A 354 12.52 17.42 -17.57
C ALA A 354 12.68 18.91 -17.25
N PRO A 355 11.98 19.82 -17.94
CA PRO A 355 12.01 21.23 -17.57
C PRO A 355 11.59 21.39 -16.11
N PRO A 356 12.12 22.39 -15.40
CA PRO A 356 11.71 22.68 -14.02
C PRO A 356 10.19 22.80 -13.93
N MET A 357 9.65 22.49 -12.75
CA MET A 357 8.22 22.52 -12.53
C MET A 357 7.63 23.90 -12.80
N GLU A 358 6.98 24.04 -13.94
CA GLU A 358 6.35 25.28 -14.39
C GLU A 358 4.85 25.08 -14.64
N VAL A 359 4.09 26.17 -14.58
CA VAL A 359 2.69 26.19 -15.02
C VAL A 359 2.61 25.70 -16.46
N GLY A 360 1.74 24.74 -16.72
CA GLY A 360 1.59 24.07 -18.02
C GLY A 360 2.41 22.78 -18.19
N SER A 361 3.28 22.43 -17.24
CA SER A 361 4.01 21.15 -17.27
C SER A 361 3.09 19.96 -16.95
N THR A 362 3.39 18.79 -17.52
CA THR A 362 2.66 17.53 -17.26
C THR A 362 3.34 16.73 -16.18
N VAL A 363 2.56 16.33 -15.17
CA VAL A 363 2.99 15.47 -14.05
C VAL A 363 2.35 14.09 -14.13
N PHE A 364 3.03 13.09 -13.60
CA PHE A 364 2.57 11.70 -13.57
C PHE A 364 2.27 11.22 -12.14
N HIS A 365 1.44 10.19 -12.03
CA HIS A 365 1.16 9.53 -10.76
C HIS A 365 2.44 9.10 -10.02
N GLN A 366 2.51 9.34 -8.71
CA GLN A 366 3.66 9.10 -7.81
C GLN A 366 4.92 9.94 -8.08
N GLN A 367 4.89 10.89 -9.02
CA GLN A 367 6.00 11.81 -9.22
C GLN A 367 6.12 12.77 -8.02
N THR A 368 7.31 12.93 -7.46
CA THR A 368 7.58 13.93 -6.42
C THR A 368 7.60 15.32 -7.05
N LEU A 369 6.81 16.22 -6.47
CA LEU A 369 6.62 17.58 -6.96
C LEU A 369 7.40 18.57 -6.11
N ILE A 370 7.12 18.57 -4.80
CA ILE A 370 7.65 19.57 -3.85
C ILE A 370 8.24 18.83 -2.66
N LYS A 371 9.37 19.28 -2.16
CA LYS A 371 9.87 18.92 -0.83
C LYS A 371 9.53 20.04 0.14
N LEU A 372 9.05 19.67 1.32
CA LEU A 372 8.75 20.58 2.43
C LEU A 372 9.65 20.27 3.63
N PRO A 373 10.92 20.71 3.60
CA PRO A 373 11.78 20.73 4.76
C PRO A 373 11.20 21.62 5.87
N ASP A 374 11.11 21.09 7.08
CA ASP A 374 10.82 21.84 8.29
C ASP A 374 12.06 22.65 8.70
N MET A 375 11.92 23.97 8.79
CA MET A 375 13.03 24.87 9.12
C MET A 375 13.26 25.03 10.63
N SER A 376 12.39 24.44 11.47
CA SER A 376 12.46 24.56 12.92
C SER A 376 13.66 23.79 13.49
N GLU A 377 13.89 22.58 12.97
CA GLU A 377 14.97 21.69 13.39
C GLU A 377 15.88 21.37 12.20
N MET A 378 17.08 21.95 12.21
CA MET A 378 18.08 21.77 11.15
C MET A 378 19.22 20.89 11.66
N ASN A 379 19.70 20.02 10.78
CA ASN A 379 20.86 19.17 10.97
C ASN A 379 21.96 19.59 9.99
N VAL A 380 23.21 19.26 10.32
CA VAL A 380 24.33 19.31 9.38
C VAL A 380 24.75 17.88 9.12
N ASP A 381 24.66 17.43 7.86
CA ASP A 381 25.23 16.16 7.43
C ASP A 381 26.72 16.38 7.09
N VAL A 382 27.58 15.78 7.90
CA VAL A 382 29.03 15.89 7.78
C VAL A 382 29.58 14.54 7.40
N LYS A 383 30.40 14.50 6.34
CA LYS A 383 31.03 13.25 5.87
C LYS A 383 32.37 13.06 6.56
N LEU A 384 32.41 12.30 7.65
CA LEU A 384 33.64 12.04 8.39
C LEU A 384 34.48 10.95 7.71
N HIS A 385 35.77 11.18 7.55
CA HIS A 385 36.69 10.17 7.00
C HIS A 385 36.95 9.01 7.99
N GLU A 386 37.15 7.78 7.50
CA GLU A 386 37.39 6.57 8.33
C GLU A 386 38.50 6.75 9.39
N SER A 387 39.52 7.56 9.10
CA SER A 387 40.63 7.86 10.04
C SER A 387 40.20 8.64 11.29
N VAL A 388 39.15 9.46 11.20
CA VAL A 388 38.69 10.36 12.26
C VAL A 388 37.37 9.90 12.92
N VAL A 389 36.59 9.05 12.25
CA VAL A 389 35.30 8.52 12.76
C VAL A 389 35.45 7.82 14.12
N LYS A 390 36.56 7.12 14.36
CA LYS A 390 36.82 6.44 15.66
C LYS A 390 36.99 7.41 16.83
N GLN A 391 37.30 8.67 16.56
CA GLN A 391 37.54 9.69 17.57
C GLN A 391 36.25 10.48 17.87
N ALA A 392 35.29 10.53 16.95
CA ALA A 392 34.00 11.17 17.16
C ALA A 392 33.10 10.33 18.09
N SER A 393 32.48 10.97 19.07
CA SER A 393 31.56 10.33 20.02
C SER A 393 30.14 10.89 19.87
N LEU A 394 29.13 10.02 20.05
CA LEU A 394 27.74 10.46 20.10
C LEU A 394 27.54 11.45 21.27
N GLY A 395 26.84 12.55 21.00
CA GLY A 395 26.60 13.63 21.95
C GLY A 395 27.75 14.63 22.12
N ALA A 396 28.85 14.46 21.38
CA ALA A 396 29.95 15.43 21.39
C ALA A 396 29.47 16.82 20.93
N PRO A 397 29.88 17.91 21.61
CA PRO A 397 29.55 19.26 21.18
C PRO A 397 30.34 19.61 19.92
N ALA A 398 29.68 20.26 18.97
CA ALA A 398 30.26 20.70 17.72
C ALA A 398 29.98 22.19 17.49
N PHE A 399 30.95 22.87 16.88
CA PHE A 399 30.80 24.24 16.43
C PHE A 399 30.62 24.25 14.91
N ILE A 400 29.54 24.86 14.44
CA ILE A 400 29.21 24.92 13.03
C ILE A 400 29.43 26.35 12.55
N THR A 401 30.19 26.50 11.47
CA THR A 401 30.40 27.78 10.78
C THR A 401 29.83 27.66 9.37
N VAL A 402 28.86 28.52 9.02
CA VAL A 402 28.22 28.51 7.71
C VAL A 402 28.83 29.62 6.86
N GLU A 403 29.31 29.29 5.65
CA GLU A 403 30.04 30.23 4.80
C GLU A 403 29.19 31.46 4.43
N ALA A 404 27.87 31.25 4.25
CA ALA A 404 26.92 32.30 3.90
C ALA A 404 26.58 33.26 5.06
N LEU A 405 26.84 32.89 6.32
CA LEU A 405 26.52 33.68 7.51
C LEU A 405 27.81 34.23 8.15
N THR A 406 28.17 35.45 7.79
CA THR A 406 29.42 36.10 8.23
C THR A 406 29.50 36.21 9.77
N LYS A 407 30.43 35.46 10.38
CA LYS A 407 30.92 35.52 11.78
C LYS A 407 30.04 34.94 12.91
N GLN A 408 28.99 34.17 12.63
CA GLN A 408 28.23 33.49 13.69
C GLN A 408 28.66 32.01 13.81
N ARG A 409 29.23 31.64 14.96
CA ARG A 409 29.48 30.24 15.32
C ARG A 409 28.23 29.65 15.93
N LEU A 410 27.63 28.68 15.26
CA LEU A 410 26.48 27.92 15.76
C LEU A 410 26.97 26.77 16.62
N THR A 411 26.16 26.38 17.59
CA THR A 411 26.43 25.25 18.47
C THR A 411 25.47 24.12 18.15
N GLY A 412 25.97 22.90 18.20
CA GLY A 412 25.18 21.70 17.96
C GLY A 412 25.80 20.49 18.63
N LYS A 413 25.12 19.35 18.53
CA LYS A 413 25.56 18.08 19.09
C LYS A 413 25.47 16.98 18.05
N VAL A 414 26.45 16.08 18.09
CA VAL A 414 26.45 14.88 17.25
C VAL A 414 25.32 13.97 17.71
N THR A 415 24.27 13.82 16.90
CA THR A 415 23.10 13.00 17.25
C THR A 415 23.17 11.60 16.65
N LYS A 416 23.84 11.45 15.49
CA LYS A 416 23.96 10.17 14.81
C LYS A 416 25.26 10.08 14.04
N ILE A 417 25.94 8.93 14.15
CA ILE A 417 27.12 8.58 13.36
C ILE A 417 26.73 7.33 12.55
N GLY A 418 26.87 7.39 11.23
CA GLY A 418 26.57 6.28 10.34
C GLY A 418 27.40 5.04 10.69
N VAL A 419 26.74 3.88 10.74
CA VAL A 419 27.42 2.59 10.98
C VAL A 419 27.97 1.96 9.70
N MET A 420 27.57 2.47 8.53
CA MET A 420 28.06 2.04 7.23
C MET A 420 28.65 3.23 6.48
N PRO A 421 29.74 3.03 5.72
CA PRO A 421 30.27 4.06 4.86
C PRO A 421 29.30 4.38 3.71
N ASP A 422 29.26 5.64 3.30
CA ASP A 422 28.43 6.11 2.18
C ASP A 422 28.82 5.36 0.89
N ARG A 423 27.84 4.73 0.24
CA ARG A 423 28.04 3.88 -0.96
C ARG A 423 27.97 4.68 -2.26
N GLN A 424 27.69 5.98 -2.21
CA GLN A 424 27.34 6.79 -3.40
C GLN A 424 28.48 6.95 -4.43
N HIS A 425 29.76 6.82 -4.04
CA HIS A 425 30.92 7.19 -4.87
C HIS A 425 31.79 6.04 -5.42
N TRP A 426 31.23 4.83 -5.55
CA TRP A 426 31.99 3.64 -5.99
C TRP A 426 32.66 3.75 -7.38
N PHE A 427 32.24 4.69 -8.25
CA PHE A 427 32.68 4.75 -9.64
C PHE A 427 33.86 5.71 -9.91
N MET A 428 34.21 6.61 -8.98
CA MET A 428 35.24 7.63 -9.23
C MET A 428 36.38 7.71 -8.20
N ASN A 429 36.26 7.11 -7.00
CA ASN A 429 37.38 6.92 -6.06
C ASN A 429 37.05 5.82 -5.02
N PRO A 430 37.54 4.57 -5.16
CA PRO A 430 37.24 3.47 -4.23
C PRO A 430 37.94 3.57 -2.86
N ASP A 431 38.92 4.47 -2.70
CA ASP A 431 39.81 4.49 -1.54
C ASP A 431 39.38 5.43 -0.39
N VAL A 432 38.34 6.26 -0.58
CA VAL A 432 37.88 7.23 0.43
C VAL A 432 36.58 6.77 1.06
N LYS A 433 36.67 6.10 2.22
CA LYS A 433 35.50 5.71 3.01
C LYS A 433 35.09 6.87 3.92
N THR A 434 33.91 7.43 3.67
CA THR A 434 33.30 8.46 4.51
C THR A 434 32.06 7.91 5.21
N TYR A 435 31.81 8.40 6.42
CA TYR A 435 30.65 8.04 7.23
C TYR A 435 29.82 9.29 7.48
N SER A 436 28.57 9.29 7.01
CA SER A 436 27.63 10.39 7.25
C SER A 436 27.35 10.51 8.74
N THR A 437 27.56 11.72 9.26
CA THR A 437 27.39 12.07 10.67
C THR A 437 26.46 13.27 10.75
N GLU A 438 25.34 13.09 11.43
CA GLU A 438 24.34 14.13 11.62
C GLU A 438 24.63 14.91 12.91
N ILE A 439 24.72 16.23 12.78
CA ILE A 439 24.88 17.16 13.89
C ILE A 439 23.63 18.02 13.98
N THR A 440 22.87 17.89 15.06
CA THR A 440 21.67 18.71 15.26
C THR A 440 22.06 20.05 15.88
N LEU A 441 21.58 21.14 15.29
CA LEU A 441 21.82 22.50 15.79
C LEU A 441 20.96 22.77 17.03
N ASP A 442 21.53 23.40 18.06
CA ASP A 442 20.80 23.77 19.28
C ASP A 442 19.86 24.97 19.04
N HIS A 443 20.28 25.88 18.16
CA HIS A 443 19.50 27.05 17.75
C HIS A 443 19.64 27.27 16.25
N THR A 444 18.50 27.48 15.57
CA THR A 444 18.41 27.77 14.14
C THR A 444 18.21 29.28 13.94
N PRO A 445 19.26 30.02 13.52
CA PRO A 445 19.13 31.45 13.25
C PRO A 445 18.27 31.71 11.99
N GLU A 446 17.59 32.85 11.96
CA GLU A 446 16.87 33.29 10.76
C GLU A 446 17.84 33.47 9.58
N GLY A 447 17.51 32.87 8.44
CA GLY A 447 18.32 32.94 7.21
C GLY A 447 19.11 31.67 6.89
N LEU A 448 19.13 30.67 7.76
CA LEU A 448 19.67 29.35 7.44
C LEU A 448 18.75 28.63 6.44
N LYS A 449 19.26 28.21 5.28
CA LYS A 449 18.49 27.44 4.30
C LYS A 449 19.06 26.02 4.15
N PRO A 450 18.21 25.00 3.93
CA PRO A 450 18.68 23.69 3.50
C PRO A 450 19.54 23.82 2.22
N GLY A 451 20.59 23.00 2.11
CA GLY A 451 21.52 23.00 0.99
C GLY A 451 22.71 23.96 1.12
N MET A 452 22.84 24.68 2.24
CA MET A 452 24.01 25.53 2.50
C MET A 452 25.21 24.69 2.93
N SER A 453 26.40 24.99 2.40
CA SER A 453 27.66 24.42 2.88
C SER A 453 27.99 24.95 4.28
N ALA A 454 28.35 24.04 5.18
CA ALA A 454 28.76 24.35 6.54
C ALA A 454 30.06 23.62 6.89
N GLN A 455 30.90 24.23 7.70
CA GLN A 455 32.07 23.60 8.29
C GLN A 455 31.77 23.26 9.74
N ALA A 456 31.93 21.99 10.10
CA ALA A 456 31.69 21.49 11.44
C ALA A 456 33.02 21.15 12.13
N GLU A 457 33.25 21.77 13.28
CA GLU A 457 34.35 21.49 14.19
C GLU A 457 33.79 20.67 15.37
N ILE A 458 34.00 19.36 15.35
CA ILE A 458 33.54 18.45 16.42
C ILE A 458 34.59 18.43 17.53
N LEU A 459 34.19 18.72 18.77
CA LEU A 459 35.07 18.64 19.92
C LEU A 459 35.26 17.18 20.36
N VAL A 460 36.46 16.64 20.18
CA VAL A 460 36.81 15.25 20.54
C VAL A 460 37.14 15.16 22.03
N ALA A 461 38.05 16.01 22.49
CA ALA A 461 38.52 16.01 23.87
C ALA A 461 39.09 17.39 24.24
N THR A 462 38.95 17.75 25.50
CA THR A 462 39.62 18.92 26.11
C THR A 462 40.42 18.44 27.32
N ARG A 463 41.67 18.86 27.41
CA ARG A 463 42.55 18.62 28.56
C ARG A 463 43.09 19.97 29.06
N ASP A 464 42.69 20.39 30.25
CA ASP A 464 42.99 21.75 30.74
C ASP A 464 44.46 21.96 31.18
N ALA A 465 45.23 20.90 31.44
CA ALA A 465 46.61 20.98 31.92
C ALA A 465 47.52 19.89 31.30
N ALA A 466 47.42 19.72 29.97
CA ALA A 466 48.24 18.77 29.23
C ALA A 466 49.63 19.36 28.97
N LEU A 467 50.69 18.59 29.24
CA LEU A 467 52.04 18.97 28.84
C LEU A 467 52.13 18.81 27.33
N GLN A 468 52.23 19.92 26.60
CA GLN A 468 52.19 19.90 25.14
C GLN A 468 53.47 20.43 24.52
N VAL A 469 53.85 19.84 23.39
CA VAL A 469 54.92 20.34 22.51
C VAL A 469 54.39 20.49 21.10
N PRO A 470 54.94 21.39 20.26
CA PRO A 470 54.55 21.48 18.86
C PRO A 470 54.73 20.14 18.14
N ILE A 471 53.82 19.77 17.24
CA ILE A 471 53.89 18.48 16.51
C ILE A 471 55.22 18.30 15.76
N ALA A 472 55.81 19.40 15.30
CA ALA A 472 57.11 19.41 14.63
C ALA A 472 58.27 18.89 15.53
N ALA A 473 58.16 19.04 16.86
CA ALA A 473 59.19 18.64 17.81
C ALA A 473 59.22 17.12 18.09
N VAL A 474 58.16 16.39 17.70
CA VAL A 474 58.08 14.94 17.89
C VAL A 474 58.57 14.24 16.63
N HIS A 475 59.70 13.54 16.77
CA HIS A 475 60.29 12.77 15.68
C HIS A 475 60.10 11.27 15.91
N VAL A 476 60.19 10.49 14.84
CA VAL A 476 60.19 9.03 14.92
C VAL A 476 61.61 8.55 14.64
N ASP A 477 62.26 7.96 15.65
CA ASP A 477 63.59 7.34 15.51
C ASP A 477 63.52 5.87 15.94
N LYS A 478 64.00 4.96 15.08
CA LYS A 478 63.92 3.49 15.25
C LYS A 478 62.53 2.98 15.70
N GLY A 479 61.46 3.61 15.20
CA GLY A 479 60.06 3.25 15.50
C GLY A 479 59.56 3.66 16.89
N PHE A 480 60.32 4.45 17.64
CA PHE A 480 59.87 5.11 18.87
C PHE A 480 59.61 6.59 18.59
N GLN A 481 58.69 7.19 19.35
CA GLN A 481 58.48 8.64 19.35
C GLN A 481 59.52 9.27 20.27
N VAL A 482 60.22 10.28 19.78
CA VAL A 482 61.41 10.84 20.41
C VAL A 482 61.37 12.35 20.30
N VAL A 483 61.83 13.01 21.36
CA VAL A 483 62.06 14.46 21.37
C VAL A 483 63.53 14.71 21.67
N TYR A 484 64.09 15.74 21.05
CA TYR A 484 65.46 16.18 21.34
C TYR A 484 65.38 17.27 22.40
N ALA A 485 65.66 16.92 23.65
CA ALA A 485 65.65 17.86 24.77
C ALA A 485 67.01 18.56 24.88
N LYS A 486 67.00 19.87 25.09
CA LYS A 486 68.19 20.70 25.31
C LYS A 486 68.51 20.72 26.80
N THR A 487 69.63 20.09 27.17
CA THR A 487 70.14 20.09 28.54
C THR A 487 71.45 20.89 28.63
N SER A 488 71.89 21.25 29.83
CA SER A 488 73.11 22.04 30.07
C SER A 488 74.41 21.37 29.61
N ALA A 489 74.37 20.10 29.19
CA ALA A 489 75.51 19.30 28.73
C ALA A 489 75.42 18.90 27.24
N GLY A 490 74.37 19.29 26.50
CA GLY A 490 74.20 18.97 25.08
C GLY A 490 72.76 18.64 24.69
N VAL A 491 72.59 18.06 23.50
CA VAL A 491 71.30 17.54 23.02
C VAL A 491 71.12 16.12 23.54
N GLU A 492 70.03 15.86 24.24
CA GLU A 492 69.67 14.52 24.70
C GLU A 492 68.45 14.02 23.92
N THR A 493 68.59 12.86 23.28
CA THR A 493 67.49 12.20 22.59
C THR A 493 66.69 11.39 23.60
N ARG A 494 65.47 11.82 23.88
CA ARG A 494 64.61 11.18 24.89
C ARG A 494 63.39 10.56 24.25
N ARG A 495 63.11 9.32 24.63
CA ARG A 495 61.88 8.63 24.26
C ARG A 495 60.71 9.27 25.00
N VAL A 496 59.64 9.55 24.27
CA VAL A 496 58.39 10.06 24.82
C VAL A 496 57.23 9.15 24.48
N GLU A 497 56.23 9.14 25.33
CA GLU A 497 54.90 8.61 25.00
C GLU A 497 53.98 9.78 24.71
N VAL A 498 53.38 9.77 23.51
CA VAL A 498 52.42 10.79 23.13
C VAL A 498 51.00 10.36 23.47
N GLY A 499 50.20 11.33 23.89
CA GLY A 499 48.77 11.22 24.14
C GLY A 499 47.96 11.76 22.96
N LEU A 500 46.99 12.61 23.26
CA LEU A 500 46.16 13.26 22.26
C LEU A 500 46.98 14.30 21.46
N SER A 501 46.67 14.45 20.18
CA SER A 501 47.31 15.44 19.31
C SER A 501 46.25 16.28 18.59
N ASN A 502 46.53 17.56 18.41
CA ASN A 502 45.82 18.41 17.47
C ASN A 502 46.78 18.86 16.34
N ASP A 503 46.34 19.76 15.46
CA ASP A 503 47.11 20.19 14.29
C ASP A 503 48.36 21.01 14.63
N GLN A 504 48.49 21.50 15.87
CA GLN A 504 49.58 22.40 16.28
C GLN A 504 50.48 21.77 17.35
N SER A 505 49.92 20.99 18.27
CA SER A 505 50.58 20.46 19.44
C SER A 505 50.17 19.02 19.77
N VAL A 506 51.09 18.30 20.38
CA VAL A 506 50.95 16.91 20.82
C VAL A 506 51.12 16.86 22.33
N GLU A 507 50.20 16.17 23.01
CA GLU A 507 50.31 15.87 24.44
C GLU A 507 51.43 14.86 24.68
N ILE A 508 52.31 15.13 25.65
CA ILE A 508 53.29 14.17 26.16
C ILE A 508 52.79 13.64 27.49
N THR A 509 52.50 12.33 27.55
CA THR A 509 52.04 11.67 28.77
C THR A 509 53.22 11.26 29.67
N SER A 510 54.33 10.86 29.06
CA SER A 510 55.55 10.48 29.77
C SER A 510 56.81 10.80 28.96
N GLY A 511 57.90 11.09 29.67
CA GLY A 511 59.23 11.33 29.07
C GLY A 511 59.68 12.80 29.04
N LEU A 512 58.87 13.79 29.42
CA LEU A 512 59.31 15.19 29.46
C LEU A 512 58.76 15.90 30.70
N ALA A 513 59.55 16.77 31.33
CA ALA A 513 59.07 17.64 32.40
C ALA A 513 58.65 19.02 31.85
N GLU A 514 57.81 19.70 32.62
CA GLU A 514 57.36 21.06 32.32
C GLU A 514 58.53 22.05 32.39
N GLY A 515 58.66 22.90 31.36
CA GLY A 515 59.73 23.89 31.24
C GLY A 515 60.98 23.43 30.48
N GLU A 516 61.03 22.19 29.99
CA GLU A 516 62.14 21.71 29.18
C GLU A 516 62.08 22.23 27.73
N GLU A 517 63.23 22.67 27.18
CA GLU A 517 63.36 23.11 25.79
C GLU A 517 63.57 21.90 24.86
N VAL A 518 62.71 21.72 23.87
CA VAL A 518 62.81 20.69 22.82
C VAL A 518 63.08 21.30 21.46
N TYR A 519 63.91 20.65 20.64
CA TYR A 519 64.19 21.12 19.27
C TYR A 519 63.03 20.79 18.31
N LEU A 520 62.70 21.73 17.42
CA LEU A 520 61.66 21.57 16.39
C LEU A 520 62.13 20.74 15.18
N TYR A 521 63.44 20.63 14.99
CA TYR A 521 64.05 19.89 13.90
C TYR A 521 65.19 19.05 14.47
N LYS A 522 65.42 17.87 13.89
CA LYS A 522 66.54 17.00 14.26
C LYS A 522 67.87 17.76 14.14
N PRO A 523 68.58 18.02 15.25
CA PRO A 523 69.91 18.62 15.21
C PRO A 523 70.91 17.67 14.55
N SER A 524 71.86 18.19 13.77
CA SER A 524 72.86 17.41 13.03
C SER A 524 73.77 16.55 13.93
N ASP A 525 73.97 16.96 15.19
CA ASP A 525 74.81 16.28 16.18
C ASP A 525 74.00 15.56 17.27
N ALA A 526 72.70 15.30 17.02
CA ALA A 526 71.87 14.61 17.99
C ALA A 526 72.35 13.16 18.18
N PRO A 527 72.67 12.73 19.42
CA PRO A 527 73.04 11.35 19.68
C PRO A 527 71.87 10.43 19.30
N GLU A 528 72.13 9.40 18.50
CA GLU A 528 71.12 8.36 18.26
C GLU A 528 70.66 7.78 19.59
N LEU A 529 69.37 7.47 19.68
CA LEU A 529 68.78 6.94 20.90
C LEU A 529 69.57 5.72 21.39
N ALA A 530 70.07 5.79 22.62
CA ALA A 530 70.79 4.70 23.27
C ALA A 530 69.78 3.62 23.67
N VAL A 531 69.43 2.75 22.73
CA VAL A 531 68.60 1.57 22.99
C VAL A 531 69.51 0.47 23.50
N SER A 532 69.21 -0.11 24.65
CA SER A 532 69.97 -1.26 25.15
C SER A 532 69.77 -2.46 24.21
N ASP A 533 70.81 -3.29 24.02
CA ASP A 533 70.74 -4.50 23.17
C ASP A 533 69.62 -5.46 23.63
N GLU A 534 69.21 -5.41 24.90
CA GLU A 534 68.05 -6.16 25.41
C GLU A 534 66.70 -5.59 24.93
N GLU A 535 66.54 -4.27 24.82
CA GLU A 535 65.30 -3.65 24.31
C GLU A 535 65.15 -3.79 22.80
N MET A 536 66.27 -3.74 22.06
CA MET A 536 66.31 -4.08 20.63
C MET A 536 65.98 -5.56 20.40
N LYS A 537 66.48 -6.48 21.25
CA LYS A 537 66.08 -7.89 21.21
C LYS A 537 64.62 -8.09 21.59
N THR A 538 64.11 -7.41 22.60
CA THR A 538 62.71 -7.55 23.03
C THR A 538 61.75 -7.10 21.92
N ARG A 539 62.11 -6.04 21.16
CA ARG A 539 61.36 -5.58 19.99
C ARG A 539 61.58 -6.44 18.75
N GLN A 540 62.79 -6.92 18.49
CA GLN A 540 63.05 -7.93 17.45
C GLN A 540 62.33 -9.24 17.73
N THR A 541 62.20 -9.64 19.00
CA THR A 541 61.39 -10.81 19.39
C THR A 541 59.91 -10.51 19.35
N PHE A 542 59.47 -9.26 19.51
CA PHE A 542 58.07 -8.88 19.32
C PHE A 542 57.72 -8.79 17.83
N ASP A 543 58.61 -8.27 16.99
CA ASP A 543 58.47 -8.24 15.52
C ASP A 543 58.65 -9.64 14.93
N GLU A 544 59.56 -10.46 15.44
CA GLU A 544 59.67 -11.89 15.08
C GLU A 544 58.51 -12.71 15.66
N ALA A 545 57.98 -12.41 16.85
CA ALA A 545 56.80 -13.09 17.37
C ALA A 545 55.53 -12.64 16.65
N THR A 546 55.42 -11.38 16.22
CA THR A 546 54.32 -10.92 15.35
C THR A 546 54.48 -11.47 13.93
N ALA A 547 55.70 -11.76 13.49
CA ALA A 547 55.98 -12.47 12.24
C ALA A 547 55.92 -14.02 12.35
N ARG A 548 55.93 -14.60 13.56
CA ARG A 548 55.91 -16.06 13.82
C ARG A 548 54.70 -16.55 14.61
N MET A 549 53.80 -15.68 15.05
CA MET A 549 52.41 -16.07 15.26
C MET A 549 51.95 -16.69 13.94
N PRO A 550 51.32 -17.87 13.94
CA PRO A 550 50.74 -18.38 12.71
C PRO A 550 49.87 -17.25 12.18
N ALA A 551 50.09 -16.85 10.92
CA ALA A 551 49.08 -16.13 10.18
C ALA A 551 47.78 -16.83 10.56
N ALA A 552 46.85 -16.10 11.20
CA ALA A 552 45.50 -16.59 11.34
C ALA A 552 45.20 -17.19 9.98
N GLU A 553 44.93 -18.49 9.96
CA GLU A 553 44.50 -19.16 8.75
C GLU A 553 43.42 -18.24 8.18
N THR A 554 43.78 -17.49 7.14
CA THR A 554 42.85 -17.28 6.05
C THR A 554 42.35 -18.69 5.84
N PRO A 555 41.04 -18.96 6.01
CA PRO A 555 40.56 -20.26 5.65
C PRO A 555 41.08 -20.48 4.22
N GLN A 556 41.93 -21.50 4.04
CA GLN A 556 42.15 -22.01 2.69
C GLN A 556 40.75 -22.15 2.11
N PRO A 557 40.50 -21.76 0.85
CA PRO A 557 39.24 -22.05 0.22
C PRO A 557 39.05 -23.55 0.36
N GLY A 558 38.14 -23.93 1.27
CA GLY A 558 37.81 -25.31 1.53
C GLY A 558 37.49 -25.93 0.19
N GLU A 559 38.17 -27.03 -0.06
CA GLU A 559 37.75 -28.11 -0.93
C GLU A 559 36.29 -27.95 -1.38
N ALA A 560 36.16 -27.68 -2.67
CA ALA A 560 34.95 -27.42 -3.41
C ALA A 560 33.66 -27.95 -2.74
N ALA A 561 32.98 -27.08 -1.99
CA ALA A 561 31.52 -27.14 -1.91
C ALA A 561 30.98 -26.97 -3.35
N PRO A 562 29.94 -27.72 -3.73
CA PRO A 562 29.63 -27.98 -5.13
C PRO A 562 29.37 -26.68 -5.88
N ALA A 563 29.93 -26.60 -7.09
CA ALA A 563 29.83 -25.48 -8.01
C ALA A 563 28.46 -24.82 -7.97
N ALA A 564 28.47 -23.48 -7.95
CA ALA A 564 27.34 -22.63 -8.24
C ALA A 564 26.49 -23.24 -9.37
N GLY A 565 25.18 -23.33 -9.12
CA GLY A 565 24.23 -23.67 -10.18
C GLY A 565 24.46 -22.75 -11.38
N PRO A 566 24.36 -23.27 -12.61
CA PRO A 566 24.80 -22.55 -13.80
C PRO A 566 24.05 -21.23 -13.95
N ASP A 567 24.77 -20.20 -14.37
CA ASP A 567 24.21 -18.92 -14.78
C ASP A 567 23.21 -19.15 -15.94
N LEU A 568 21.92 -19.08 -15.61
CA LEU A 568 20.80 -19.45 -16.49
C LEU A 568 20.53 -18.44 -17.61
N ARG A 569 21.35 -17.39 -17.71
CA ARG A 569 21.13 -16.32 -18.68
C ARG A 569 21.80 -16.58 -20.03
N ASN A 570 22.73 -17.55 -20.13
CA ASN A 570 23.44 -17.91 -21.37
C ASN A 570 23.83 -19.42 -21.41
N LEU A 571 22.86 -20.34 -21.34
CA LEU A 571 23.12 -21.79 -21.43
C LEU A 571 23.18 -22.26 -22.89
N THR A 572 24.19 -23.08 -23.22
CA THR A 572 24.24 -23.80 -24.50
C THR A 572 23.19 -24.92 -24.55
N PRO A 573 22.67 -25.32 -25.74
CA PRO A 573 21.64 -26.36 -25.86
C PRO A 573 22.00 -27.71 -25.22
N GLU A 574 23.30 -28.06 -25.20
CA GLU A 574 23.80 -29.28 -24.58
C GLU A 574 23.79 -29.20 -23.05
N GLN A 575 24.11 -28.04 -22.48
CA GLN A 575 24.07 -27.80 -21.03
C GLN A 575 22.63 -27.82 -20.49
N THR A 576 21.64 -27.39 -21.29
CA THR A 576 20.22 -27.44 -20.93
C THR A 576 19.67 -28.87 -20.89
N ARG A 577 20.16 -29.76 -21.75
CA ARG A 577 19.81 -31.19 -21.72
C ARG A 577 20.42 -31.89 -20.51
N ALA A 578 21.70 -31.65 -20.24
CA ALA A 578 22.39 -32.21 -19.07
C ALA A 578 21.76 -31.76 -17.73
N MET A 579 21.28 -30.51 -17.67
CA MET A 579 20.56 -29.98 -16.50
C MET A 579 19.21 -30.67 -16.28
N ARG A 580 18.47 -30.99 -17.36
CA ARG A 580 17.18 -31.70 -17.29
C ARG A 580 17.33 -33.15 -16.82
N GLU A 581 18.27 -33.89 -17.38
CA GLU A 581 18.55 -35.27 -16.94
C GLU A 581 18.98 -35.32 -15.47
N ARG A 582 19.75 -34.32 -15.01
CA ARG A 582 20.19 -34.21 -13.62
C ARG A 582 19.06 -33.87 -12.64
N LEU A 583 18.02 -33.16 -13.09
CA LEU A 583 16.80 -32.88 -12.31
C LEU A 583 15.83 -34.06 -12.23
N GLU A 584 15.89 -34.98 -13.20
CA GLU A 584 15.09 -36.21 -13.19
C GLU A 584 15.68 -37.30 -12.28
N GLN A 585 16.98 -37.25 -12.01
CA GLN A 585 17.68 -38.22 -11.14
C GLN A 585 17.74 -37.82 -9.65
N MET A 586 17.16 -36.67 -9.26
CA MET A 586 17.12 -36.21 -7.85
C MET A 586 15.91 -36.76 -7.08
N PRO A 587 16.04 -37.06 -5.77
CA PRO A 587 14.92 -37.42 -4.90
C PRO A 587 13.86 -36.30 -4.83
N ALA A 588 12.58 -36.67 -4.82
CA ALA A 588 11.47 -35.72 -4.95
C ALA A 588 11.46 -34.59 -3.90
N ALA A 589 11.84 -34.91 -2.66
CA ALA A 589 11.90 -33.95 -1.56
C ALA A 589 12.96 -32.85 -1.76
N GLU A 590 14.11 -33.20 -2.34
CA GLU A 590 15.19 -32.24 -2.64
C GLU A 590 14.84 -31.36 -3.85
N ARG A 591 14.18 -31.94 -4.86
CA ARG A 591 13.70 -31.21 -6.05
C ARG A 591 12.69 -30.14 -5.67
N GLU A 592 11.80 -30.43 -4.73
CA GLU A 592 10.75 -29.51 -4.28
C GLU A 592 11.32 -28.37 -3.42
N ALA A 593 12.29 -28.65 -2.55
CA ALA A 593 13.00 -27.64 -1.77
C ALA A 593 13.80 -26.67 -2.66
N MET A 594 14.42 -27.18 -3.73
CA MET A 594 15.15 -26.37 -4.70
C MET A 594 14.21 -25.46 -5.52
N LEU A 595 13.06 -25.98 -5.97
CA LEU A 595 12.05 -25.20 -6.71
C LEU A 595 11.39 -24.12 -5.84
N LYS A 596 11.20 -24.40 -4.54
CA LYS A 596 10.65 -23.42 -3.58
C LYS A 596 11.61 -22.24 -3.39
N ARG A 597 12.91 -22.50 -3.20
CA ARG A 597 13.96 -21.47 -3.14
C ARG A 597 14.05 -20.66 -4.44
N PHE A 598 13.83 -21.30 -5.59
CA PHE A 598 13.85 -20.64 -6.90
C PHE A 598 12.65 -19.70 -7.10
N ARG A 599 11.48 -20.05 -6.54
CA ARG A 599 10.27 -19.23 -6.57
C ARG A 599 10.39 -18.01 -5.65
N GLU A 600 10.96 -18.18 -4.46
CA GLU A 600 11.21 -17.11 -3.49
C GLU A 600 12.23 -16.09 -4.02
N ALA A 601 13.29 -16.53 -4.71
CA ALA A 601 14.30 -15.65 -5.31
C ALA A 601 13.80 -14.81 -6.50
N MET A 602 12.68 -15.20 -7.14
CA MET A 602 12.07 -14.47 -8.26
C MET A 602 11.03 -13.43 -7.80
N GLN A 603 10.64 -13.44 -6.52
CA GLN A 603 9.59 -12.57 -5.99
C GLN A 603 10.13 -11.22 -5.47
N ASP A 604 11.42 -11.12 -5.13
CA ASP A 604 12.05 -9.96 -4.49
C ASP A 604 12.90 -9.07 -5.41
N GLY A 605 12.70 -9.13 -6.74
CA GLY A 605 13.46 -8.31 -7.68
C GLY A 605 12.69 -7.89 -8.93
N GLY A 606 12.09 -6.71 -8.90
CA GLY A 606 11.71 -5.91 -10.08
C GLY A 606 12.20 -4.45 -9.90
N PRO A 607 12.37 -3.63 -10.97
CA PRO A 607 11.59 -3.66 -12.20
C PRO A 607 12.37 -3.47 -13.55
N GLY A 608 11.67 -3.77 -14.65
CA GLY A 608 11.73 -3.02 -15.93
C GLY A 608 12.76 -3.41 -17.01
N ARG A 609 12.27 -3.80 -18.20
CA ARG A 609 13.01 -3.67 -19.47
C ARG A 609 12.12 -3.05 -20.56
N PRO A 610 12.63 -2.10 -21.37
CA PRO A 610 11.96 -1.56 -22.54
C PRO A 610 12.18 -2.48 -23.77
N GLY A 611 11.34 -2.30 -24.79
CA GLY A 611 11.29 -3.12 -26.00
C GLY A 611 12.43 -2.90 -27.01
N GLY A 612 12.50 -3.81 -27.99
CA GLY A 612 13.40 -3.70 -29.15
C GLY A 612 13.44 -4.97 -30.00
N GLU A 613 12.76 -4.90 -31.15
CA GLU A 613 13.10 -5.46 -32.47
C GLU A 613 13.18 -6.98 -32.72
N LYS A 614 12.37 -7.39 -33.70
CA LYS A 614 12.53 -8.60 -34.53
C LYS A 614 13.80 -8.46 -35.39
N PRO A 615 14.40 -9.60 -35.78
CA PRO A 615 14.41 -9.88 -37.22
C PRO A 615 14.00 -11.32 -37.54
N GLY A 616 13.42 -11.48 -38.73
CA GLY A 616 12.90 -12.75 -39.23
C GLY A 616 13.97 -13.74 -39.65
N ALA A 617 13.55 -15.00 -39.73
CA ALA A 617 14.20 -16.03 -40.51
C ALA A 617 13.11 -16.88 -41.15
N GLY A 618 13.03 -16.80 -42.48
CA GLY A 618 12.34 -17.77 -43.30
C GLY A 618 13.27 -18.94 -43.63
N GLN A 619 12.69 -20.13 -43.66
CA GLN A 619 13.03 -21.34 -44.41
C GLN A 619 12.12 -22.43 -43.80
N GLY A 620 11.33 -23.23 -44.51
CA GLY A 620 11.32 -23.61 -45.92
C GLY A 620 11.16 -25.14 -45.96
N GLY A 621 10.19 -25.64 -46.73
CA GLY A 621 10.19 -27.02 -47.23
C GLY A 621 8.97 -27.89 -46.93
N ALA A 622 8.12 -28.06 -47.96
CA ALA A 622 7.45 -29.27 -48.48
C ALA A 622 6.98 -30.38 -47.50
N GLY A 623 5.80 -30.98 -47.60
CA GLY A 623 4.92 -31.25 -48.74
C GLY A 623 4.36 -32.68 -48.59
N SER A 624 3.18 -32.95 -49.16
CA SER A 624 2.35 -34.18 -49.10
C SER A 624 1.55 -34.36 -47.80
N GLY A 625 0.25 -34.67 -47.79
CA GLY A 625 -0.69 -35.05 -48.83
C GLY A 625 -1.68 -36.05 -48.22
N ARG A 626 -2.98 -35.72 -48.19
CA ARG A 626 -4.16 -36.62 -48.26
C ARG A 626 -5.40 -35.94 -47.65
N ASP A 627 -6.30 -35.54 -48.55
CA ASP A 627 -7.76 -35.57 -48.38
C ASP A 627 -8.25 -37.04 -48.19
N PRO A 628 -9.50 -37.35 -47.77
CA PRO A 628 -10.71 -36.57 -48.10
C PRO A 628 -11.86 -36.51 -47.06
N ALA A 629 -12.87 -35.70 -47.44
CA ALA A 629 -14.32 -35.90 -47.28
C ALA A 629 -15.04 -35.05 -46.21
N ALA A 630 -15.78 -34.03 -46.67
CA ALA A 630 -17.24 -33.99 -46.56
C ALA A 630 -17.84 -32.94 -47.51
N ARG A 631 -18.91 -33.35 -48.18
CA ARG A 631 -19.62 -32.73 -49.29
C ARG A 631 -20.89 -32.06 -48.73
N GLY A 632 -21.27 -30.89 -49.26
CA GLY A 632 -22.57 -30.26 -48.99
C GLY A 632 -22.77 -28.97 -49.78
N GLU A 633 -23.48 -29.07 -50.90
CA GLU A 633 -23.87 -28.05 -51.89
C GLU A 633 -24.61 -26.84 -51.28
N ARG A 634 -24.32 -25.58 -51.63
CA ARG A 634 -24.70 -24.78 -52.82
C ARG A 634 -26.21 -24.64 -53.10
N ALA A 635 -26.71 -23.41 -52.94
CA ALA A 635 -27.50 -22.57 -53.89
C ALA A 635 -28.41 -21.61 -53.09
N GLY A 636 -28.62 -20.33 -53.41
CA GLY A 636 -28.16 -19.47 -54.49
C GLY A 636 -28.80 -18.07 -54.38
N ARG A 637 -28.12 -17.07 -54.96
CA ARG A 637 -28.60 -15.84 -55.63
C ARG A 637 -29.62 -14.88 -54.95
N GLN A 638 -29.06 -13.69 -54.65
CA GLN A 638 -29.54 -12.29 -54.79
C GLN A 638 -30.39 -11.97 -56.06
N PRO A 639 -30.91 -10.73 -56.29
CA PRO A 639 -30.81 -9.46 -55.53
C PRO A 639 -32.07 -8.53 -55.48
N GLY A 640 -31.99 -7.41 -54.74
CA GLY A 640 -32.36 -6.08 -55.28
C GLY A 640 -33.44 -5.24 -54.58
N GLY A 641 -33.13 -3.93 -54.40
CA GLY A 641 -34.06 -2.81 -54.13
C GLY A 641 -33.98 -2.28 -52.70
N GLY A 642 -33.61 -1.03 -52.36
CA GLY A 642 -33.60 0.23 -53.11
C GLY A 642 -34.79 1.10 -52.69
N GLY A 643 -34.55 2.19 -51.96
CA GLY A 643 -35.59 3.21 -51.70
C GLY A 643 -35.35 4.07 -50.45
N GLY A 644 -34.80 5.26 -50.66
CA GLY A 644 -34.76 6.37 -49.68
C GLY A 644 -36.05 7.22 -49.65
N PRO A 645 -36.03 8.39 -48.99
CA PRO A 645 -37.09 8.84 -48.08
C PRO A 645 -38.00 9.95 -48.66
N PRO A 646 -38.86 10.53 -47.83
CA PRO A 646 -38.73 11.97 -47.54
C PRO A 646 -38.36 12.29 -46.09
#